data_AF-A0A945HEY1-F1
#
_entry.id   AF-A0A945HEY1-F1
#
_cell.length_a   1.000
_cell.length_b   1.000
_cell.length_c   1.000
_cell.angle_alpha   90.00
_cell.angle_beta   90.00
_cell.angle_gamma   90.00
#
_symmetry.space_group_name_H-M   'P 1'
#
loop_
_entity.id
_entity.type
_entity.pdbx_description
1 polymer ?
#
loop_
_entity_poly.entity_id
_entity_poly.type
_entity_poly.pdbx_seq_one_letter_code
_entity_poly.pdbx_strand_id
1 'polypeptide(L)'
;SVGATRAVLPVAMLGTGLTMFRERSEFGEISKRLPIGLLMAILSVTGLLHMGRGRPGLDDGVDGLGEAGGLIGLGVGGSLEAAVAPWGASLILIGVGLVSVAVITRTTVRQTARGAARGAAITARYAARGAAGGLRPAIRGVKNWIEGLLTAPGGDQPVVNVPQPQPPVAAPTPAPAPPSEPAADSSATPAKPRRRKARPGSADSGEQLTIELGPALADSRWRLPSLGYLSRSETRDVDAKAVEERGIRLQEALAAHGVETRLVEMTVGPTVTRFALQLGEGVKVARITSLNKDIAYALAAADVRILAPIPGQQAIGIEVPNEDREVVALGDILASPEAAKARHPLEVAIGRDISGRSVMLNLATMPHLLIAGATGAGKSSCINSLITSVLMRSTPEQVRMILIDPKRVEMGQYEGVPHLLTAPVTDPKKAANALHWAVREMERRYDLLSACGFRDISGYNAAFDRGDLKAPLGVVDDEGEPVTYERLSFVLLVVDELADLMMVAARDVEDSICRLAQMARAVGIHLVVATQRPSVNVITGVIKANIPARLAFAVSSLADSRVILDQPGAERLVGKGDMLLLRPSSSVSQRIQGAWADESEVREVVESWVLQVRALEDAAESDEDSHDPTGPVDVIAVGPPADLITGDISRPVVGGESGDDELFEQARQLVVSSQLGSTSMLQRKLRVGFARAGRLMDLMEESGVVGPSTGSKARVVLISSEQLEDLQGQGY
;
A
#
# COMPACT_ATOMS: atom_id res chain seq x y z
N SER A 1 -2.90 32.42 -38.97
CA SER A 1 -4.20 31.98 -39.51
C SER A 1 -4.22 30.45 -39.53
N VAL A 2 -5.30 29.82 -39.06
CA VAL A 2 -5.45 28.35 -39.04
C VAL A 2 -5.83 27.90 -40.46
N GLY A 3 -4.87 27.99 -41.39
CA GLY A 3 -5.07 27.56 -42.79
C GLY A 3 -5.01 26.04 -42.94
N ALA A 4 -5.49 25.54 -44.10
CA ALA A 4 -5.77 24.14 -44.52
C ALA A 4 -6.54 23.21 -43.54
N THR A 5 -6.23 23.26 -42.25
CA THR A 5 -6.93 22.64 -41.11
C THR A 5 -8.42 22.99 -41.00
N ARG A 6 -8.89 24.08 -41.62
CA ARG A 6 -10.32 24.41 -41.74
C ARG A 6 -11.15 23.34 -42.46
N ALA A 7 -10.53 22.51 -43.32
CA ALA A 7 -11.22 21.41 -44.00
C ALA A 7 -11.27 20.11 -43.17
N VAL A 8 -10.30 19.90 -42.28
CA VAL A 8 -10.15 18.67 -41.49
C VAL A 8 -10.98 18.73 -40.21
N LEU A 9 -11.06 19.92 -39.60
CA LEU A 9 -11.75 20.13 -38.33
C LEU A 9 -13.26 19.79 -38.38
N PRO A 10 -14.05 20.15 -39.42
CA PRO A 10 -15.47 19.80 -39.49
C PRO A 10 -15.70 18.30 -39.60
N VAL A 11 -14.86 17.59 -40.37
CA VAL A 11 -14.95 16.13 -40.55
C VAL A 11 -14.59 15.40 -39.27
N ALA A 12 -13.54 15.87 -38.57
CA ALA A 12 -13.18 15.36 -37.25
C ALA A 12 -14.30 15.56 -36.24
N MET A 13 -14.91 16.76 -36.20
CA MET A 13 -16.04 17.08 -35.32
C MET A 13 -17.27 16.21 -35.60
N LEU A 14 -17.59 15.97 -36.88
CA LEU A 14 -18.70 15.12 -37.30
C LEU A 14 -18.47 13.65 -36.93
N GLY A 15 -17.23 13.17 -37.08
CA GLY A 15 -16.80 11.84 -36.64
C GLY A 15 -16.95 11.67 -35.13
N THR A 16 -16.48 12.64 -34.33
CA THR A 16 -16.65 12.64 -32.87
C THR A 16 -18.11 12.71 -32.44
N GLY A 17 -18.94 13.51 -33.13
CA GLY A 17 -20.37 13.60 -32.87
C GLY A 17 -21.09 12.27 -33.08
N LEU A 18 -20.74 11.54 -34.14
CA LEU A 18 -21.29 10.20 -34.40
C LEU A 18 -20.86 9.17 -33.35
N THR A 19 -19.61 9.22 -32.89
CA THR A 19 -19.11 8.30 -31.86
C THR A 19 -19.73 8.58 -30.49
N MET A 20 -19.95 9.85 -30.13
CA MET A 20 -20.65 10.21 -28.88
C MET A 20 -22.12 9.78 -28.87
N PHE A 21 -22.75 9.64 -30.05
CA PHE A 21 -24.14 9.20 -30.15
C PHE A 21 -24.31 7.67 -30.03
N ARG A 22 -23.25 6.87 -30.22
CA ARG A 22 -23.32 5.40 -30.23
C ARG A 22 -23.11 4.73 -28.86
N GLU A 23 -22.48 5.38 -27.89
CA GLU A 23 -22.17 4.78 -26.58
C GLU A 23 -22.74 5.64 -25.44
N ARG A 24 -23.97 5.33 -25.01
CA ARG A 24 -24.69 6.07 -23.97
C ARG A 24 -24.33 5.68 -22.52
N SER A 25 -23.38 4.76 -22.30
CA SER A 25 -23.16 4.14 -20.99
C SER A 25 -21.82 4.45 -20.28
N GLU A 26 -20.88 5.20 -20.87
CA GLU A 26 -19.60 5.53 -20.20
C GLU A 26 -19.14 6.98 -20.48
N PHE A 27 -19.90 7.97 -19.99
CA PHE A 27 -19.55 9.39 -20.17
C PHE A 27 -18.25 9.82 -19.45
N GLY A 28 -17.79 9.08 -18.44
CA GLY A 28 -16.64 9.45 -17.59
C GLY A 28 -15.26 9.20 -18.20
N GLU A 29 -15.06 8.11 -18.95
CA GLU A 29 -13.75 7.77 -19.53
C GLU A 29 -13.50 8.46 -20.88
N ILE A 30 -14.56 8.68 -21.67
CA ILE A 30 -14.48 9.30 -23.00
C ILE A 30 -14.02 10.77 -22.88
N SER A 31 -14.50 11.48 -21.85
CA SER A 31 -14.17 12.90 -21.64
C SER A 31 -12.67 13.15 -21.36
N LYS A 32 -11.97 12.22 -20.70
CA LYS A 32 -10.56 12.38 -20.34
C LYS A 32 -9.58 12.05 -21.48
N ARG A 33 -9.95 11.15 -22.40
CA ARG A 33 -9.04 10.64 -23.45
C ARG A 33 -9.18 11.39 -24.78
N LEU A 34 -10.38 11.89 -25.07
CA LEU A 34 -10.68 12.64 -26.28
C LEU A 34 -9.79 13.87 -26.51
N PRO A 35 -9.51 14.74 -25.52
CA PRO A 35 -8.64 15.91 -25.74
C PRO A 35 -7.19 15.51 -26.08
N ILE A 36 -6.70 14.43 -25.47
CA ILE A 36 -5.33 13.92 -25.69
C ILE A 36 -5.21 13.34 -27.11
N GLY A 37 -6.18 12.52 -27.53
CA GLY A 37 -6.23 11.98 -28.88
C GLY A 37 -6.34 13.06 -29.95
N LEU A 38 -7.20 14.06 -29.74
CA LEU A 38 -7.38 15.18 -30.67
C LEU A 38 -6.11 16.04 -30.78
N LEU A 39 -5.43 16.31 -29.67
CA LEU A 39 -4.16 17.05 -29.65
C LEU A 39 -3.09 16.32 -30.49
N MET A 40 -2.92 15.01 -30.29
CA MET A 40 -1.97 14.22 -31.07
C MET A 40 -2.30 14.22 -32.57
N ALA A 41 -3.58 14.14 -32.92
CA ALA A 41 -4.03 14.19 -34.31
C ALA A 41 -3.72 15.56 -34.95
N ILE A 42 -3.93 16.66 -34.23
CA ILE A 42 -3.63 18.02 -34.71
C ILE A 42 -2.12 18.17 -34.94
N LEU A 43 -1.27 17.73 -34.00
CA LEU A 43 0.19 17.82 -34.13
C LEU A 43 0.71 16.97 -35.31
N SER A 44 0.20 15.76 -35.47
CA SER A 44 0.54 14.88 -36.60
C SER A 44 0.17 15.50 -37.95
N VAL A 45 -1.08 15.96 -38.11
CA VAL A 45 -1.58 16.50 -39.37
C VAL A 45 -0.91 17.82 -39.72
N THR A 46 -0.76 18.73 -38.76
CA THR A 46 -0.09 20.02 -39.00
C THR A 46 1.39 19.85 -39.31
N GLY A 47 2.09 18.93 -38.62
CA GLY A 47 3.48 18.60 -38.93
C GLY A 47 3.65 18.02 -40.33
N LEU A 48 2.81 17.06 -40.73
CA LEU A 48 2.87 16.45 -42.07
C LEU A 48 2.53 17.45 -43.18
N LEU A 49 1.55 18.33 -42.95
CA LEU A 49 1.20 19.40 -43.91
C LEU A 49 2.34 20.41 -44.07
N HIS A 50 3.05 20.73 -42.99
CA HIS A 50 4.22 21.60 -43.04
C HIS A 50 5.35 21.00 -43.88
N MET A 51 5.65 19.72 -43.68
CA MET A 51 6.67 19.01 -44.44
C MET A 51 6.28 18.78 -45.92
N GLY A 52 4.99 18.55 -46.19
CA GLY A 52 4.49 18.26 -47.54
C GLY A 52 4.39 19.48 -48.47
N ARG A 53 4.36 20.71 -47.93
CA ARG A 53 4.18 21.95 -48.70
C ARG A 53 5.43 22.82 -48.84
N GLY A 54 6.61 22.20 -48.79
CA GLY A 54 7.87 22.90 -49.12
C GLY A 54 8.48 23.70 -47.96
N ARG A 55 8.07 23.45 -46.72
CA ARG A 55 8.74 23.91 -45.48
C ARG A 55 8.86 25.44 -45.33
N PRO A 56 7.73 26.18 -45.36
CA PRO A 56 7.78 27.63 -45.24
C PRO A 56 8.30 28.06 -43.87
N GLY A 57 9.37 28.85 -43.84
CA GLY A 57 9.96 29.43 -42.63
C GLY A 57 9.22 30.69 -42.16
N LEU A 58 9.61 31.24 -41.01
CA LEU A 58 9.01 32.48 -40.46
C LEU A 58 9.14 33.68 -41.43
N ASP A 59 10.13 33.64 -42.31
CA ASP A 59 10.42 34.68 -43.30
C ASP A 59 9.50 34.62 -44.53
N ASP A 60 8.78 33.51 -44.74
CA ASP A 60 7.89 33.28 -45.90
C ASP A 60 6.48 33.89 -45.74
N GLY A 61 6.26 34.65 -44.66
CA GLY A 61 5.02 35.39 -44.40
C GLY A 61 3.85 34.54 -43.88
N VAL A 62 2.84 35.24 -43.35
CA VAL A 62 1.68 34.62 -42.68
C VAL A 62 0.85 33.75 -43.64
N ASP A 63 0.82 34.10 -44.92
CA ASP A 63 0.06 33.38 -45.94
C ASP A 63 0.74 32.05 -46.32
N GLY A 64 2.07 32.04 -46.47
CA GLY A 64 2.85 30.82 -46.74
C GLY A 64 2.80 29.81 -45.58
N LEU A 65 2.93 30.29 -44.33
CA LEU A 65 2.72 29.43 -43.15
C LEU A 65 1.27 28.93 -43.06
N GLY A 66 0.29 29.76 -43.47
CA GLY A 66 -1.13 29.42 -43.44
C GLY A 66 -1.49 28.30 -44.41
N GLU A 67 -0.92 28.29 -45.62
CA GLU A 67 -1.16 27.21 -46.59
C GLU A 67 -0.53 25.87 -46.17
N ALA A 68 0.51 25.92 -45.34
CA ALA A 68 1.16 24.78 -44.72
C ALA A 68 0.57 24.46 -43.33
N GLY A 69 1.35 23.85 -42.43
CA GLY A 69 0.92 23.46 -41.08
C GLY A 69 0.77 24.60 -40.06
N GLY A 70 0.93 25.87 -40.46
CA GLY A 70 0.97 27.02 -39.57
C GLY A 70 2.13 26.99 -38.58
N LEU A 71 2.05 27.83 -37.54
CA LEU A 71 3.08 27.91 -36.48
C LEU A 71 3.24 26.59 -35.70
N ILE A 72 2.15 25.84 -35.53
CA ILE A 72 2.18 24.53 -34.86
C ILE A 72 2.94 23.51 -35.72
N GLY A 73 2.65 23.48 -37.03
CA GLY A 73 3.35 22.60 -37.97
C GLY A 73 4.83 22.97 -38.14
N LEU A 74 5.17 24.26 -38.11
CA LEU A 74 6.57 24.71 -38.07
C LEU A 74 7.26 24.26 -36.78
N GLY A 75 6.62 24.48 -35.63
CA GLY A 75 7.18 24.13 -34.32
C GLY A 75 7.40 22.62 -34.17
N VAL A 76 6.47 21.79 -34.63
CA VAL A 76 6.54 20.32 -34.49
C VAL A 76 7.25 19.68 -35.68
N GLY A 77 6.81 19.94 -36.90
CA GLY A 77 7.40 19.35 -38.10
C GLY A 77 8.83 19.86 -38.36
N GLY A 78 9.07 21.16 -38.19
CA GLY A 78 10.39 21.75 -38.42
C GLY A 78 11.43 21.29 -37.38
N SER A 79 11.08 21.25 -36.10
CA SER A 79 12.00 20.77 -35.05
C SER A 79 12.30 19.27 -35.18
N LEU A 80 11.30 18.47 -35.54
CA LEU A 80 11.46 17.03 -35.69
C LEU A 80 12.28 16.68 -36.94
N GLU A 81 12.08 17.42 -38.03
CA GLU A 81 12.91 17.29 -39.23
C GLU A 81 14.38 17.63 -38.95
N ALA A 82 14.64 18.71 -38.20
CA ALA A 82 15.99 19.10 -37.81
C ALA A 82 16.69 18.00 -36.99
N ALA A 83 15.95 17.23 -36.20
CA ALA A 83 16.49 16.17 -35.35
C ALA A 83 16.70 14.82 -36.06
N VAL A 84 15.79 14.41 -36.96
CA VAL A 84 15.73 13.03 -37.48
C VAL A 84 15.68 12.94 -39.01
N ALA A 85 15.95 14.05 -39.70
CA ALA A 85 15.84 14.19 -41.15
C ALA A 85 14.38 14.01 -41.67
N PRO A 86 14.08 14.40 -42.92
CA PRO A 86 12.71 14.51 -43.41
C PRO A 86 11.94 13.18 -43.42
N TRP A 87 12.61 12.09 -43.77
CA TRP A 87 11.99 10.77 -43.82
C TRP A 87 11.71 10.22 -42.42
N GLY A 88 12.62 10.45 -41.47
CA GLY A 88 12.44 10.05 -40.07
C GLY A 88 11.31 10.81 -39.39
N ALA A 89 11.27 12.13 -39.55
CA ALA A 89 10.21 12.97 -39.00
C ALA A 89 8.82 12.62 -39.57
N SER A 90 8.73 12.32 -40.87
CA SER A 90 7.48 11.88 -41.51
C SER A 90 6.97 10.55 -40.92
N LEU A 91 7.86 9.58 -40.71
CA LEU A 91 7.50 8.29 -40.10
C LEU A 91 6.99 8.45 -38.66
N ILE A 92 7.65 9.28 -37.86
CA ILE A 92 7.25 9.55 -36.48
C ILE A 92 5.88 10.22 -36.45
N LEU A 93 5.64 11.24 -37.29
CA LEU A 93 4.35 11.94 -37.33
C LEU A 93 3.20 11.04 -37.82
N ILE A 94 3.45 10.14 -38.77
CA ILE A 94 2.47 9.12 -39.20
C ILE A 94 2.18 8.17 -38.03
N GLY A 95 3.21 7.74 -37.29
CA GLY A 95 3.06 6.90 -36.11
C GLY A 95 2.21 7.56 -35.02
N VAL A 96 2.46 8.84 -34.72
CA VAL A 96 1.66 9.65 -33.78
C VAL A 96 0.21 9.75 -34.24
N GLY A 97 -0.04 9.93 -35.54
CA GLY A 97 -1.40 9.94 -36.11
C GLY A 97 -2.13 8.60 -35.99
N LEU A 98 -1.42 7.48 -36.14
CA LEU A 98 -2.01 6.15 -35.93
C LEU A 98 -2.35 5.91 -34.46
N VAL A 99 -1.47 6.33 -33.54
CA VAL A 99 -1.72 6.28 -32.10
C VAL A 99 -2.91 7.17 -31.72
N SER A 100 -3.03 8.37 -32.30
CA SER A 100 -4.18 9.24 -32.04
C SER A 100 -5.50 8.60 -32.46
N VAL A 101 -5.54 7.94 -33.61
CA VAL A 101 -6.74 7.20 -34.05
C VAL A 101 -7.04 6.03 -33.12
N ALA A 102 -6.02 5.29 -32.67
CA ALA A 102 -6.21 4.18 -31.72
C ALA A 102 -6.76 4.67 -30.37
N VAL A 103 -6.26 5.79 -29.84
CA VAL A 103 -6.73 6.42 -28.60
C VAL A 103 -8.17 6.92 -28.73
N ILE A 104 -8.54 7.50 -29.88
CA ILE A 104 -9.91 7.99 -30.12
C ILE A 104 -10.90 6.83 -30.32
N THR A 105 -10.48 5.73 -30.97
CA THR A 105 -11.39 4.65 -31.42
C THR A 105 -11.42 3.41 -30.51
N ARG A 106 -10.67 3.38 -29.40
CA ARG A 106 -10.53 2.19 -28.52
C ARG A 106 -10.07 0.93 -29.28
N THR A 107 -9.41 1.07 -30.43
CA THR A 107 -8.94 -0.07 -31.24
C THR A 107 -7.54 -0.49 -30.82
N THR A 108 -7.30 -1.81 -30.71
CA THR A 108 -5.95 -2.33 -30.45
C THR A 108 -5.03 -2.02 -31.65
N VAL A 109 -3.74 -1.73 -31.39
CA VAL A 109 -2.74 -1.39 -32.44
C VAL A 109 -2.75 -2.39 -33.62
N ARG A 110 -3.01 -3.67 -33.32
CA ARG A 110 -3.13 -4.76 -34.32
C ARG A 110 -4.37 -4.65 -35.22
N GLN A 111 -5.48 -4.09 -34.72
CA GLN A 111 -6.70 -3.81 -35.48
C GLN A 111 -6.58 -2.52 -36.29
N THR A 112 -5.96 -1.47 -35.74
CA THR A 112 -5.70 -0.20 -36.45
C THR A 112 -4.74 -0.42 -37.62
N ALA A 113 -3.67 -1.20 -37.44
CA ALA A 113 -2.73 -1.55 -38.50
C ALA A 113 -3.38 -2.38 -39.62
N ARG A 114 -4.28 -3.31 -39.28
CA ARG A 114 -5.06 -4.09 -40.28
C ARG A 114 -6.10 -3.22 -41.01
N GLY A 115 -6.69 -2.25 -40.32
CA GLY A 115 -7.59 -1.24 -40.90
C GLY A 115 -6.86 -0.32 -41.87
N ALA A 116 -5.66 0.14 -41.50
CA ALA A 116 -4.79 0.95 -42.36
C ALA A 116 -4.34 0.17 -43.61
N ALA A 117 -4.02 -1.12 -43.49
CA ALA A 117 -3.70 -1.97 -44.64
C ALA A 117 -4.90 -2.17 -45.59
N ARG A 118 -6.12 -2.30 -45.05
CA ARG A 118 -7.36 -2.35 -45.87
C ARG A 118 -7.67 -0.99 -46.50
N GLY A 119 -7.46 0.10 -45.78
CA GLY A 119 -7.61 1.47 -46.28
C GLY A 119 -6.61 1.80 -47.38
N ALA A 120 -5.35 1.35 -47.25
CA ALA A 120 -4.30 1.44 -48.26
C ALA A 120 -4.64 0.60 -49.51
N ALA A 121 -5.23 -0.58 -49.35
CA ALA A 121 -5.69 -1.39 -50.47
C ALA A 121 -6.89 -0.78 -51.20
N ILE A 122 -7.78 -0.10 -50.48
CA ILE A 122 -8.93 0.62 -51.05
C ILE A 122 -8.46 1.89 -51.77
N THR A 123 -7.57 2.69 -51.16
CA THR A 123 -6.96 3.86 -51.82
C THR A 123 -6.09 3.46 -53.01
N ALA A 124 -5.37 2.33 -52.95
CA ALA A 124 -4.66 1.76 -54.10
C ALA A 124 -5.62 1.31 -55.21
N ARG A 125 -6.80 0.77 -54.88
CA ARG A 125 -7.86 0.43 -55.86
C ARG A 125 -8.55 1.66 -56.46
N TYR A 126 -8.66 2.76 -55.72
CA TYR A 126 -9.18 4.03 -56.23
C TYR A 126 -8.13 4.79 -57.06
N ALA A 127 -6.86 4.76 -56.66
CA ALA A 127 -5.73 5.25 -57.46
C ALA A 127 -5.55 4.45 -58.76
N ALA A 128 -5.79 3.13 -58.73
CA ALA A 128 -5.80 2.28 -59.92
C ALA A 128 -6.96 2.56 -60.89
N ARG A 129 -8.02 3.26 -60.44
CA ARG A 129 -9.11 3.75 -61.32
C ARG A 129 -8.94 5.19 -61.78
N GLY A 130 -7.96 5.92 -61.25
CA GLY A 130 -7.74 7.33 -61.52
C GLY A 130 -6.27 7.69 -61.60
N ALA A 131 -5.53 7.10 -62.55
CA ALA A 131 -4.32 7.67 -63.16
C ALA A 131 -3.72 6.68 -64.17
N ALA A 132 -4.24 6.70 -65.39
CA ALA A 132 -3.45 6.36 -66.55
C ALA A 132 -2.44 7.49 -66.76
N GLY A 133 -1.20 7.31 -66.30
CA GLY A 133 -0.14 8.31 -66.52
C GLY A 133 1.02 8.19 -65.54
N GLY A 134 2.04 7.41 -65.92
CA GLY A 134 3.40 7.60 -65.41
C GLY A 134 3.76 6.87 -64.11
N LEU A 135 3.91 5.55 -64.14
CA LEU A 135 4.68 4.85 -63.08
C LEU A 135 5.40 3.58 -63.59
N ARG A 136 6.02 3.66 -64.77
CA ARG A 136 6.85 2.58 -65.33
C ARG A 136 8.34 2.55 -64.90
N PRO A 137 8.99 3.60 -64.34
CA PRO A 137 10.40 3.49 -63.96
C PRO A 137 10.67 3.05 -62.51
N ALA A 138 9.73 3.17 -61.57
CA ALA A 138 9.99 2.88 -60.14
C ALA A 138 10.01 1.37 -59.78
N ILE A 139 9.32 0.53 -60.55
CA ILE A 139 9.17 -0.91 -60.24
C ILE A 139 10.48 -1.68 -60.51
N ARG A 140 11.40 -1.13 -61.33
CA ARG A 140 12.66 -1.79 -61.68
C ARG A 140 13.73 -1.66 -60.60
N GLY A 141 13.73 -0.56 -59.83
CA GLY A 141 14.72 -0.32 -58.75
C GLY A 141 14.48 -1.18 -57.52
N VAL A 142 13.21 -1.47 -57.21
CA VAL A 142 12.83 -2.28 -56.04
C VAL A 142 13.21 -3.76 -56.23
N LYS A 143 13.15 -4.28 -57.46
CA LYS A 143 13.50 -5.67 -57.75
C LYS A 143 15.00 -5.97 -57.53
N ASN A 144 15.87 -5.05 -57.94
CA ASN A 144 17.33 -5.21 -57.79
C ASN A 144 17.79 -5.07 -56.34
N TRP A 145 17.06 -4.31 -55.52
CA TRP A 145 17.36 -4.16 -54.10
C TRP A 145 16.95 -5.39 -53.28
N ILE A 146 15.86 -6.07 -53.66
CA ILE A 146 15.40 -7.30 -53.01
C ILE A 146 16.34 -8.49 -53.28
N GLU A 147 16.95 -8.57 -54.48
CA GLU A 147 17.94 -9.60 -54.79
C GLU A 147 19.26 -9.45 -54.01
N GLY A 148 19.63 -8.22 -53.63
CA GLY A 148 20.82 -7.94 -52.81
C GLY A 148 20.66 -8.23 -51.32
N LEU A 149 19.43 -8.36 -50.82
CA LEU A 149 19.13 -8.63 -49.41
C LEU A 149 19.12 -10.14 -49.06
N LEU A 150 19.13 -11.03 -50.05
CA LEU A 150 18.94 -12.48 -49.86
C LEU A 150 20.22 -13.33 -50.05
N THR A 151 21.40 -12.72 -50.12
CA THR A 151 22.68 -13.45 -50.21
C THR A 151 23.49 -13.35 -48.92
N ALA A 152 23.92 -14.49 -48.39
CA ALA A 152 24.62 -14.63 -47.11
C ALA A 152 26.09 -14.16 -47.18
N PRO A 153 26.70 -13.69 -46.07
CA PRO A 153 28.03 -13.08 -46.07
C PRO A 153 29.13 -14.13 -45.94
N GLY A 154 30.18 -14.01 -46.77
CA GLY A 154 31.38 -14.84 -46.69
C GLY A 154 32.63 -14.11 -47.17
N GLY A 155 33.63 -14.03 -46.28
CA GLY A 155 35.07 -14.07 -46.58
C GLY A 155 35.80 -12.77 -46.92
N ASP A 156 36.77 -12.42 -46.05
CA ASP A 156 38.14 -11.94 -46.35
C ASP A 156 38.34 -10.59 -47.09
N GLN A 157 39.18 -9.61 -46.73
CA GLN A 157 40.24 -9.34 -45.73
C GLN A 157 40.35 -7.79 -45.55
N PRO A 158 41.03 -7.26 -44.51
CA PRO A 158 41.18 -5.81 -44.34
C PRO A 158 42.34 -5.25 -45.20
N VAL A 159 42.06 -4.22 -45.98
CA VAL A 159 43.09 -3.40 -46.63
C VAL A 159 43.48 -2.26 -45.70
N VAL A 160 44.75 -2.27 -45.27
CA VAL A 160 45.42 -1.20 -44.53
C VAL A 160 45.52 0.04 -45.43
N ASN A 161 45.07 1.19 -44.95
CA ASN A 161 45.39 2.48 -45.56
C ASN A 161 45.98 3.42 -44.50
N VAL A 162 47.23 3.81 -44.72
CA VAL A 162 48.04 4.67 -43.85
C VAL A 162 47.82 6.13 -44.24
N PRO A 163 47.40 7.03 -43.32
CA PRO A 163 47.45 8.47 -43.56
C PRO A 163 48.83 9.05 -43.16
N GLN A 164 49.44 9.81 -44.07
CA GLN A 164 50.66 10.60 -43.85
C GLN A 164 50.42 11.84 -42.95
N PRO A 165 51.49 12.40 -42.32
CA PRO A 165 51.40 13.37 -41.23
C PRO A 165 51.40 14.83 -41.71
N GLN A 166 50.63 15.69 -41.04
CA GLN A 166 50.69 17.15 -41.14
C GLN A 166 51.23 17.79 -39.83
N PRO A 167 51.85 18.99 -39.89
CA PRO A 167 52.69 19.56 -38.82
C PRO A 167 51.89 20.18 -37.64
N PRO A 168 52.53 20.40 -36.48
CA PRO A 168 51.83 20.65 -35.22
C PRO A 168 51.36 22.10 -35.08
N VAL A 169 50.07 22.30 -34.79
CA VAL A 169 49.50 23.58 -34.36
C VAL A 169 49.04 23.45 -32.92
N ALA A 170 49.42 24.46 -32.13
CA ALA A 170 49.44 24.53 -30.67
C ALA A 170 48.11 24.26 -29.96
N ALA A 171 48.20 23.59 -28.83
CA ALA A 171 47.11 23.33 -27.88
C ALA A 171 46.67 24.62 -27.14
N PRO A 172 45.36 24.79 -26.83
CA PRO A 172 44.93 25.80 -25.88
C PRO A 172 45.02 25.28 -24.43
N THR A 173 45.83 25.99 -23.65
CA THR A 173 46.04 25.87 -22.20
C THR A 173 44.76 26.18 -21.40
N PRO A 174 44.45 25.46 -20.31
CA PRO A 174 43.47 25.89 -19.31
C PRO A 174 44.07 26.93 -18.34
N ALA A 175 43.36 28.03 -18.13
CA ALA A 175 43.74 29.11 -17.21
C ALA A 175 43.33 28.81 -15.74
N PRO A 176 43.97 29.47 -14.75
CA PRO A 176 44.25 28.90 -13.43
C PRO A 176 43.33 29.39 -12.30
N ALA A 177 43.26 28.59 -11.23
CA ALA A 177 42.70 28.99 -9.94
C ALA A 177 43.67 29.97 -9.21
N PRO A 178 43.16 30.97 -8.46
CA PRO A 178 43.99 31.93 -7.75
C PRO A 178 44.56 31.38 -6.42
N PRO A 179 45.66 31.98 -5.92
CA PRO A 179 46.62 31.34 -5.02
C PRO A 179 46.33 31.58 -3.53
N SER A 180 46.84 30.67 -2.70
CA SER A 180 46.98 30.82 -1.25
C SER A 180 48.45 30.67 -0.87
N GLU A 181 48.92 31.53 0.05
CA GLU A 181 50.05 31.41 1.02
C GLU A 181 50.81 32.75 1.21
N PRO A 182 51.62 32.98 2.28
CA PRO A 182 51.79 32.25 3.57
C PRO A 182 52.02 33.16 4.83
N ALA A 183 51.97 32.55 6.02
CA ALA A 183 52.86 32.81 7.20
C ALA A 183 52.58 31.71 8.26
N ALA A 184 53.45 30.72 8.49
CA ALA A 184 54.56 30.68 9.47
C ALA A 184 54.10 31.03 10.91
N ASP A 185 54.35 30.28 11.99
CA ASP A 185 55.42 29.33 12.27
C ASP A 185 55.17 28.53 13.59
N SER A 186 56.02 27.53 13.82
CA SER A 186 56.38 26.87 15.11
C SER A 186 55.74 25.52 15.52
N SER A 187 56.49 24.47 15.17
CA SER A 187 56.99 23.34 15.98
C SER A 187 56.46 23.10 17.42
N ALA A 188 56.04 21.85 17.73
CA ALA A 188 56.87 20.85 18.46
C ALA A 188 56.04 19.75 19.18
N THR A 189 56.18 18.52 18.68
CA THR A 189 56.42 17.23 19.37
C THR A 189 55.39 16.63 20.38
N PRO A 190 55.15 15.29 20.35
CA PRO A 190 53.96 14.66 20.93
C PRO A 190 54.19 13.97 22.29
N ALA A 191 53.16 13.93 23.13
CA ALA A 191 53.19 13.18 24.40
C ALA A 191 52.38 11.88 24.33
N LYS A 192 53.04 10.79 24.74
CA LYS A 192 52.53 9.41 24.88
C LYS A 192 51.45 9.25 25.98
N PRO A 193 50.65 8.16 25.92
CA PRO A 193 49.50 7.95 26.78
C PRO A 193 49.88 7.26 28.11
N ARG A 194 49.19 7.61 29.22
CA ARG A 194 49.21 6.82 30.46
C ARG A 194 47.92 6.03 30.61
N ARG A 195 48.07 4.69 30.65
CA ARG A 195 47.08 3.70 31.08
C ARG A 195 46.62 3.94 32.52
N ARG A 196 45.32 3.77 32.76
CA ARG A 196 44.79 3.22 34.02
C ARG A 196 43.64 2.26 33.70
N LYS A 197 43.66 1.08 34.34
CA LYS A 197 42.81 -0.09 34.09
C LYS A 197 41.44 0.00 34.80
N ALA A 198 40.40 -0.34 34.04
CA ALA A 198 39.16 -1.12 34.28
C ALA A 198 38.60 -1.39 35.71
N ARG A 199 37.29 -1.18 35.89
CA ARG A 199 36.21 -2.22 35.81
C ARG A 199 34.80 -1.55 35.81
N PRO A 200 33.71 -2.28 35.47
CA PRO A 200 32.66 -1.79 34.57
C PRO A 200 31.38 -1.35 35.30
N GLY A 201 30.80 -0.23 34.87
CA GLY A 201 29.38 0.06 35.05
C GLY A 201 28.69 -0.19 33.72
N SER A 202 27.82 -1.18 33.68
CA SER A 202 26.91 -1.44 32.56
C SER A 202 26.15 -0.15 32.22
N ALA A 203 26.25 0.28 30.97
CA ALA A 203 25.36 1.26 30.40
C ALA A 203 23.96 0.62 30.35
N ASP A 204 23.00 1.24 31.02
CA ASP A 204 21.57 0.95 30.86
C ASP A 204 21.19 1.13 29.40
N SER A 205 21.13 0.01 28.69
CA SER A 205 20.26 -0.17 27.54
C SER A 205 18.83 -0.02 28.04
N GLY A 206 18.10 0.98 27.54
CA GLY A 206 16.72 1.25 27.92
C GLY A 206 15.91 -0.03 28.04
N GLU A 207 15.39 -0.26 29.25
CA GLU A 207 14.59 -1.42 29.59
C GLU A 207 13.43 -1.54 28.61
N GLN A 208 13.56 -2.53 27.74
CA GLN A 208 12.47 -3.07 26.96
C GLN A 208 11.48 -3.63 27.96
N LEU A 209 10.38 -2.90 28.20
CA LEU A 209 9.30 -3.25 29.13
C LEU A 209 8.79 -4.66 28.80
N THR A 210 9.35 -5.66 29.46
CA THR A 210 8.78 -6.98 29.61
C THR A 210 7.62 -6.84 30.59
N ILE A 211 6.42 -6.72 30.02
CA ILE A 211 5.17 -6.64 30.76
C ILE A 211 4.89 -8.03 31.32
N GLU A 212 5.05 -8.20 32.63
CA GLU A 212 4.55 -9.39 33.33
C GLU A 212 3.09 -9.16 33.72
N LEU A 213 2.17 -9.91 33.10
CA LEU A 213 0.76 -9.94 33.48
C LEU A 213 0.51 -11.11 34.44
N GLY A 214 -0.29 -10.85 35.47
CA GLY A 214 -0.70 -11.81 36.52
C GLY A 214 -1.72 -12.86 36.02
N PRO A 215 -2.25 -13.70 36.94
CA PRO A 215 -2.98 -14.93 36.62
C PRO A 215 -4.41 -14.66 36.15
N ALA A 216 -4.58 -14.07 34.97
CA ALA A 216 -5.87 -13.77 34.33
C ALA A 216 -6.62 -15.02 33.80
N LEU A 217 -6.32 -16.20 34.35
CA LEU A 217 -6.92 -17.49 33.99
C LEU A 217 -7.52 -18.22 35.20
N ALA A 218 -7.23 -17.78 36.43
CA ALA A 218 -7.66 -18.50 37.63
C ALA A 218 -9.19 -18.43 37.84
N ASP A 219 -9.82 -17.30 37.48
CA ASP A 219 -11.26 -17.04 37.71
C ASP A 219 -12.03 -16.68 36.42
N SER A 220 -11.45 -16.90 35.24
CA SER A 220 -12.15 -16.64 33.96
C SER A 220 -13.27 -17.65 33.75
N ARG A 221 -14.47 -17.17 33.41
CA ARG A 221 -15.61 -18.04 33.03
C ARG A 221 -15.36 -18.83 31.73
N TRP A 222 -14.39 -18.37 30.95
CA TRP A 222 -14.02 -18.96 29.66
C TRP A 222 -12.91 -20.00 29.81
N ARG A 223 -12.99 -21.06 29.00
CA ARG A 223 -11.96 -22.11 28.88
C ARG A 223 -11.29 -22.05 27.53
N LEU A 224 -9.96 -22.07 27.53
CA LEU A 224 -9.18 -22.07 26.29
C LEU A 224 -9.35 -23.40 25.52
N PRO A 225 -9.35 -23.37 24.18
CA PRO A 225 -9.38 -24.57 23.36
C PRO A 225 -8.17 -25.47 23.57
N SER A 226 -8.35 -26.78 23.39
CA SER A 226 -7.26 -27.75 23.51
C SER A 226 -6.30 -27.66 22.32
N LEU A 227 -4.99 -27.73 22.57
CA LEU A 227 -3.97 -27.87 21.52
C LEU A 227 -4.18 -29.12 20.64
N GLY A 228 -5.03 -30.07 21.06
CA GLY A 228 -5.39 -31.25 20.27
C GLY A 228 -6.22 -30.97 19.03
N TYR A 229 -6.85 -29.79 18.90
CA TYR A 229 -7.55 -29.36 17.69
C TYR A 229 -6.62 -29.00 16.54
N LEU A 230 -5.32 -28.82 16.82
CA LEU A 230 -4.33 -28.44 15.82
C LEU A 230 -3.44 -29.62 15.49
N SER A 231 -3.30 -29.92 14.20
CA SER A 231 -2.36 -30.90 13.69
C SER A 231 -0.91 -30.48 13.96
N ARG A 232 -0.06 -31.49 14.01
CA ARG A 232 1.39 -31.34 14.19
C ARG A 232 2.11 -32.01 13.03
N SER A 233 3.20 -31.41 12.57
CA SER A 233 3.96 -31.98 11.46
C SER A 233 4.69 -33.25 11.89
N GLU A 234 4.79 -34.20 10.97
CA GLU A 234 5.70 -35.34 11.14
C GLU A 234 7.14 -34.88 10.95
N THR A 235 8.04 -35.33 11.84
CA THR A 235 9.48 -35.04 11.74
C THR A 235 10.05 -35.67 10.47
N ARG A 236 10.68 -34.85 9.62
CA ARG A 236 11.34 -35.31 8.39
C ARG A 236 12.86 -35.38 8.56
N ASP A 237 13.45 -36.46 8.06
CA ASP A 237 14.90 -36.59 7.99
C ASP A 237 15.45 -35.78 6.82
N VAL A 238 16.50 -35.00 7.10
CA VAL A 238 17.21 -34.18 6.11
C VAL A 238 18.30 -35.03 5.47
N ASP A 239 18.32 -35.11 4.13
CA ASP A 239 19.42 -35.74 3.40
C ASP A 239 20.66 -34.84 3.41
N ALA A 240 21.54 -35.07 4.38
CA ALA A 240 22.77 -34.32 4.55
C ALA A 240 23.71 -34.40 3.33
N LYS A 241 23.72 -35.52 2.59
CA LYS A 241 24.58 -35.69 1.42
C LYS A 241 24.11 -34.82 0.26
N ALA A 242 22.80 -34.81 -0.01
CA ALA A 242 22.23 -33.97 -1.05
C ALA A 242 22.49 -32.47 -0.79
N VAL A 243 22.42 -32.05 0.48
CA VAL A 243 22.71 -30.67 0.89
C VAL A 243 24.19 -30.31 0.66
N GLU A 244 25.11 -31.21 1.04
CA GLU A 244 26.55 -31.01 0.84
C GLU A 244 26.92 -30.94 -0.65
N GLU A 245 26.41 -31.86 -1.47
CA GLU A 245 26.61 -31.84 -2.93
C GLU A 245 26.13 -30.53 -3.55
N ARG A 246 24.99 -30.00 -3.07
CA ARG A 246 24.46 -28.73 -3.55
C ARG A 246 25.34 -27.55 -3.15
N GLY A 247 25.93 -27.59 -1.96
CA GLY A 247 26.92 -26.62 -1.49
C GLY A 247 28.20 -26.62 -2.34
N ILE A 248 28.68 -27.80 -2.72
CA ILE A 248 29.85 -27.96 -3.62
C ILE A 248 29.54 -27.38 -5.01
N ARG A 249 28.38 -27.73 -5.60
CA ARG A 249 27.95 -27.17 -6.89
C ARG A 249 27.85 -25.65 -6.86
N LEU A 250 27.40 -25.06 -5.76
CA LEU A 250 27.37 -23.61 -5.58
C LEU A 250 28.78 -23.00 -5.60
N GLN A 251 29.74 -23.61 -4.91
CA GLN A 251 31.13 -23.14 -4.93
C GLN A 251 31.75 -23.26 -6.33
N GLU A 252 31.52 -24.37 -7.04
CA GLU A 252 32.00 -24.58 -8.41
C GLU A 252 31.40 -23.55 -9.39
N ALA A 253 30.10 -23.27 -9.27
CA ALA A 253 29.42 -22.26 -10.09
C ALA A 253 30.01 -20.86 -9.88
N LEU A 254 30.29 -20.48 -8.62
CA LEU A 254 30.92 -19.21 -8.31
C LEU A 254 32.36 -19.13 -8.83
N ALA A 255 33.12 -20.22 -8.71
CA ALA A 255 34.48 -20.33 -9.23
C ALA A 255 34.52 -20.18 -10.76
N ALA A 256 33.56 -20.78 -11.47
CA ALA A 256 33.43 -20.65 -12.93
C ALA A 256 33.20 -19.19 -13.38
N HIS A 257 32.62 -18.35 -12.53
CA HIS A 257 32.44 -16.90 -12.76
C HIS A 257 33.58 -16.03 -12.18
N GLY A 258 34.68 -16.65 -11.76
CA GLY A 258 35.87 -15.99 -11.22
C GLY A 258 35.65 -15.40 -9.83
N VAL A 259 34.79 -16.03 -9.02
CA VAL A 259 34.55 -15.68 -7.62
C VAL A 259 34.96 -16.86 -6.74
N GLU A 260 36.16 -16.78 -6.17
CA GLU A 260 36.61 -17.79 -5.21
C GLU A 260 35.89 -17.64 -3.88
N THR A 261 35.31 -18.74 -3.40
CA THR A 261 34.56 -18.79 -2.14
C THR A 261 34.83 -20.08 -1.38
N ARG A 262 34.75 -20.00 -0.04
CA ARG A 262 34.84 -21.14 0.86
C ARG A 262 33.52 -21.34 1.59
N LEU A 263 32.95 -22.53 1.50
CA LEU A 263 31.78 -22.93 2.28
C LEU A 263 32.17 -23.09 3.76
N VAL A 264 31.45 -22.38 4.63
CA VAL A 264 31.70 -22.34 6.08
C VAL A 264 30.62 -23.10 6.83
N GLU A 265 29.35 -22.86 6.51
CA GLU A 265 28.21 -23.42 7.22
C GLU A 265 27.06 -23.68 6.24
N MET A 266 26.28 -24.72 6.53
CA MET A 266 25.04 -25.07 5.83
C MET A 266 23.91 -25.15 6.85
N THR A 267 22.90 -24.30 6.71
CA THR A 267 21.72 -24.30 7.56
C THR A 267 20.50 -24.67 6.74
N VAL A 268 19.92 -25.85 7.00
CA VAL A 268 18.71 -26.31 6.32
C VAL A 268 17.49 -25.79 7.08
N GLY A 269 16.68 -24.97 6.41
CA GLY A 269 15.40 -24.50 6.91
C GLY A 269 14.21 -25.17 6.20
N PRO A 270 12.97 -24.84 6.58
CA PRO A 270 11.76 -25.46 6.03
C PRO A 270 11.56 -25.18 4.52
N THR A 271 11.92 -23.97 4.07
CA THR A 271 11.67 -23.51 2.69
C THR A 271 12.95 -23.37 1.88
N VAL A 272 14.04 -22.98 2.54
CA VAL A 272 15.32 -22.69 1.90
C VAL A 272 16.46 -23.27 2.73
N THR A 273 17.55 -23.60 2.05
CA THR A 273 18.84 -23.89 2.67
C THR A 273 19.75 -22.68 2.51
N ARG A 274 20.35 -22.23 3.61
CA ARG A 274 21.34 -21.15 3.61
C ARG A 274 22.74 -21.74 3.57
N PHE A 275 23.49 -21.39 2.55
CA PHE A 275 24.92 -21.66 2.42
C PHE A 275 25.69 -20.41 2.83
N ALA A 276 26.46 -20.48 3.91
CA ALA A 276 27.34 -19.40 4.35
C ALA A 276 28.71 -19.55 3.68
N LEU A 277 29.08 -18.55 2.88
CA LEU A 277 30.30 -18.52 2.08
C LEU A 277 31.22 -17.40 2.54
N GLN A 278 32.48 -17.72 2.79
CA GLN A 278 33.54 -16.75 2.98
C GLN A 278 34.17 -16.40 1.63
N LEU A 279 34.42 -15.11 1.40
CA LEU A 279 35.00 -14.63 0.14
C LEU A 279 36.52 -14.73 0.14
N GLY A 280 37.09 -15.07 -1.01
CA GLY A 280 38.53 -14.93 -1.26
C GLY A 280 38.99 -13.46 -1.19
N GLU A 281 40.29 -13.26 -0.99
CA GLU A 281 40.87 -11.93 -0.89
C GLU A 281 40.64 -11.10 -2.16
N GLY A 282 40.26 -9.83 -2.00
CA GLY A 282 40.01 -8.91 -3.13
C GLY A 282 38.66 -9.07 -3.84
N VAL A 283 37.86 -10.09 -3.51
CA VAL A 283 36.52 -10.28 -4.08
C VAL A 283 35.53 -9.27 -3.46
N LYS A 284 34.95 -8.41 -4.31
CA LYS A 284 33.93 -7.45 -3.88
C LYS A 284 32.56 -8.12 -3.75
N VAL A 285 31.87 -7.86 -2.64
CA VAL A 285 30.49 -8.30 -2.39
C VAL A 285 29.54 -8.00 -3.56
N ALA A 286 29.67 -6.80 -4.16
CA ALA A 286 28.84 -6.36 -5.28
C ALA A 286 28.88 -7.30 -6.49
N ARG A 287 30.01 -7.99 -6.73
CA ARG A 287 30.17 -8.94 -7.84
C ARG A 287 29.29 -10.18 -7.66
N ILE A 288 29.04 -10.60 -6.43
CA ILE A 288 28.22 -11.78 -6.14
C ILE A 288 26.75 -11.43 -6.27
N THR A 289 26.36 -10.25 -5.79
CA THR A 289 24.98 -9.78 -5.94
C THR A 289 24.55 -9.65 -7.39
N SER A 290 25.47 -9.37 -8.33
CA SER A 290 25.16 -9.36 -9.77
C SER A 290 25.02 -10.75 -10.39
N LEU A 291 25.65 -11.79 -9.82
CA LEU A 291 25.62 -13.17 -10.32
C LEU A 291 24.38 -13.96 -9.89
N ASN A 292 23.39 -13.31 -9.27
CA ASN A 292 22.21 -13.97 -8.72
C ASN A 292 21.53 -14.91 -9.75
N LYS A 293 21.25 -14.41 -10.96
CA LYS A 293 20.58 -15.20 -12.01
C LYS A 293 21.40 -16.40 -12.47
N ASP A 294 22.72 -16.23 -12.55
CA ASP A 294 23.64 -17.29 -12.97
C ASP A 294 23.74 -18.37 -11.88
N ILE A 295 23.77 -17.97 -10.60
CA ILE A 295 23.72 -18.89 -9.46
C ILE A 295 22.40 -19.67 -9.45
N ALA A 296 21.26 -18.99 -9.65
CA ALA A 296 19.96 -19.64 -9.73
C ALA A 296 19.91 -20.68 -10.87
N TYR A 297 20.44 -20.33 -12.05
CA TYR A 297 20.55 -21.23 -13.19
C TYR A 297 21.41 -22.46 -12.88
N ALA A 298 22.61 -22.26 -12.30
CA ALA A 298 23.53 -23.34 -11.98
C ALA A 298 22.97 -24.33 -10.93
N LEU A 299 22.16 -23.85 -9.99
CA LEU A 299 21.53 -24.66 -8.95
C LEU A 299 20.14 -25.19 -9.33
N ALA A 300 19.70 -24.98 -10.58
CA ALA A 300 18.35 -25.28 -11.04
C ALA A 300 17.24 -24.73 -10.12
N ALA A 301 17.49 -23.55 -9.53
CA ALA A 301 16.57 -22.87 -8.63
C ALA A 301 15.78 -21.79 -9.39
N ALA A 302 14.54 -21.54 -8.96
CA ALA A 302 13.71 -20.47 -9.55
C ALA A 302 14.33 -19.07 -9.33
N ASP A 303 14.83 -18.81 -8.12
CA ASP A 303 15.57 -17.61 -7.75
C ASP A 303 16.43 -17.93 -6.51
N VAL A 304 17.42 -17.09 -6.20
CA VAL A 304 18.25 -17.19 -4.99
C VAL A 304 18.31 -15.84 -4.27
N ARG A 305 18.28 -15.88 -2.93
CA ARG A 305 18.41 -14.66 -2.12
C ARG A 305 19.81 -14.59 -1.52
N ILE A 306 20.48 -13.46 -1.74
CA ILE A 306 21.84 -13.22 -1.25
C ILE A 306 21.76 -12.23 -0.08
N LEU A 307 22.20 -12.66 1.10
CA LEU A 307 22.34 -11.86 2.31
C LEU A 307 23.83 -11.52 2.50
N ALA A 308 24.20 -10.26 2.27
CA ALA A 308 25.59 -9.84 2.33
C ALA A 308 25.75 -8.52 3.11
N PRO A 309 26.49 -8.51 4.24
CA PRO A 309 27.00 -9.65 5.00
C PRO A 309 25.92 -10.33 5.86
N ILE A 310 26.19 -11.55 6.35
CA ILE A 310 25.39 -12.17 7.42
C ILE A 310 25.64 -11.37 8.72
N PRO A 311 24.60 -10.89 9.43
CA PRO A 311 24.79 -10.16 10.69
C PRO A 311 25.64 -10.95 11.69
N GLY A 312 26.71 -10.33 12.19
CA GLY A 312 27.62 -10.94 13.18
C GLY A 312 28.64 -11.93 12.62
N GLN A 313 28.71 -12.15 11.30
CA GLN A 313 29.66 -13.07 10.67
C GLN A 313 30.41 -12.42 9.50
N GLN A 314 31.64 -12.88 9.22
CA GLN A 314 32.42 -12.50 8.03
C GLN A 314 32.11 -13.43 6.84
N ALA A 315 30.82 -13.62 6.55
CA ALA A 315 30.35 -14.50 5.49
C ALA A 315 29.16 -13.88 4.75
N ILE A 316 28.91 -14.36 3.54
CA ILE A 316 27.72 -14.09 2.74
C ILE A 316 26.81 -15.31 2.82
N GLY A 317 25.52 -15.09 3.03
CA GLY A 317 24.51 -16.14 3.00
C GLY A 317 23.85 -16.21 1.63
N ILE A 318 23.92 -17.36 0.97
CA ILE A 318 23.12 -17.64 -0.23
C ILE A 318 22.00 -18.60 0.18
N GLU A 319 20.77 -18.10 0.12
CA GLU A 319 19.56 -18.86 0.42
C GLU A 319 19.01 -19.45 -0.88
N VAL A 320 19.00 -20.77 -0.95
CA VAL A 320 18.57 -21.53 -2.12
C VAL A 320 17.29 -22.30 -1.76
N PRO A 321 16.21 -22.22 -2.56
CA PRO A 321 14.98 -22.98 -2.32
C PRO A 321 15.22 -24.49 -2.25
N ASN A 322 14.61 -25.13 -1.26
CA ASN A 322 14.58 -26.59 -1.16
C ASN A 322 13.67 -27.16 -2.27
N GLU A 323 14.00 -28.37 -2.73
CA GLU A 323 13.16 -29.11 -3.69
C GLU A 323 11.86 -29.53 -3.01
N ASP A 324 11.98 -30.19 -1.86
CA ASP A 324 10.87 -30.52 -0.98
C ASP A 324 10.74 -29.50 0.14
N ARG A 325 9.67 -28.70 0.08
CA ARG A 325 9.36 -27.69 1.11
C ARG A 325 8.48 -28.29 2.19
N GLU A 326 8.77 -27.94 3.44
CA GLU A 326 7.97 -28.33 4.59
C GLU A 326 6.79 -27.38 4.78
N VAL A 327 5.61 -27.93 5.04
CA VAL A 327 4.46 -27.15 5.54
C VAL A 327 4.61 -27.06 7.05
N VAL A 328 4.69 -25.84 7.57
CA VAL A 328 4.83 -25.57 9.00
C VAL A 328 3.43 -25.55 9.62
N ALA A 329 3.06 -26.53 10.43
CA ALA A 329 1.76 -26.54 11.08
C ALA A 329 1.71 -25.53 12.25
N LEU A 330 0.59 -24.86 12.44
CA LEU A 330 0.38 -23.92 13.55
C LEU A 330 0.53 -24.61 14.92
N GLY A 331 0.06 -25.86 15.03
CA GLY A 331 0.17 -26.67 16.24
C GLY A 331 1.61 -26.86 16.70
N ASP A 332 2.58 -26.96 15.79
CA ASP A 332 4.00 -27.11 16.13
C ASP A 332 4.58 -25.85 16.76
N ILE A 333 4.15 -24.68 16.26
CA ILE A 333 4.59 -23.39 16.79
C ILE A 333 4.01 -23.19 18.18
N LEU A 334 2.72 -23.49 18.37
CA LEU A 334 2.04 -23.32 19.64
C LEU A 334 2.48 -24.34 20.71
N ALA A 335 2.96 -25.51 20.31
CA ALA A 335 3.57 -26.50 21.20
C ALA A 335 5.05 -26.23 21.52
N SER A 336 5.66 -25.21 20.93
CA SER A 336 7.10 -24.92 21.06
C SER A 336 7.47 -24.32 22.43
N PRO A 337 8.75 -24.46 22.85
CA PRO A 337 9.22 -23.81 24.07
C PRO A 337 9.17 -22.27 23.97
N GLU A 338 9.26 -21.71 22.77
CA GLU A 338 9.05 -20.27 22.53
C GLU A 338 7.62 -19.85 22.87
N ALA A 339 6.62 -20.63 22.45
CA ALA A 339 5.21 -20.37 22.78
C ALA A 339 4.90 -20.57 24.26
N ALA A 340 5.60 -21.47 24.96
CA ALA A 340 5.47 -21.64 26.41
C ALA A 340 6.06 -20.46 27.20
N LYS A 341 7.10 -19.79 26.66
CA LYS A 341 7.70 -18.59 27.25
C LYS A 341 6.90 -17.32 26.96
N ALA A 342 6.13 -17.33 25.87
CA ALA A 342 5.25 -16.24 25.49
C ALA A 342 4.14 -16.05 26.53
N ARG A 343 4.17 -14.95 27.28
CA ARG A 343 3.18 -14.67 28.35
C ARG A 343 2.16 -13.61 27.96
N HIS A 344 2.48 -12.75 27.00
CA HIS A 344 1.58 -11.66 26.64
C HIS A 344 0.37 -12.19 25.82
N PRO A 345 -0.88 -11.75 26.07
CA PRO A 345 -2.07 -12.22 25.33
C PRO A 345 -2.02 -11.94 23.81
N LEU A 346 -1.30 -10.89 23.42
CA LEU A 346 -1.04 -10.53 22.01
C LEU A 346 0.25 -11.14 21.44
N GLU A 347 0.80 -12.19 22.06
CA GLU A 347 1.85 -13.00 21.44
C GLU A 347 1.26 -14.08 20.54
N VAL A 348 1.49 -13.91 19.25
CA VAL A 348 0.92 -14.71 18.17
C VAL A 348 2.00 -15.56 17.49
N ALA A 349 1.63 -16.78 17.14
CA ALA A 349 2.45 -17.67 16.33
C ALA A 349 2.49 -17.19 14.87
N ILE A 350 3.69 -17.15 14.29
CA ILE A 350 3.89 -16.67 12.92
C ILE A 350 4.44 -17.76 12.01
N GLY A 351 5.39 -18.55 12.49
CA GLY A 351 6.03 -19.58 11.66
C GLY A 351 7.40 -20.02 12.16
N ARG A 352 8.24 -20.54 11.27
CA ARG A 352 9.62 -20.94 11.57
C ARG A 352 10.65 -20.07 10.85
N ASP A 353 11.76 -19.77 11.50
CA ASP A 353 12.89 -19.13 10.83
C ASP A 353 13.66 -20.11 9.93
N ILE A 354 14.65 -19.60 9.21
CA ILE A 354 15.54 -20.40 8.35
C ILE A 354 16.36 -21.47 9.09
N SER A 355 16.45 -21.39 10.42
CA SER A 355 17.10 -22.41 11.27
C SER A 355 16.07 -23.41 11.82
N GLY A 356 14.81 -23.32 11.40
CA GLY A 356 13.72 -24.19 11.85
C GLY A 356 13.14 -23.81 13.22
N ARG A 357 13.61 -22.72 13.86
CA ARG A 357 13.13 -22.31 15.18
C ARG A 357 11.78 -21.63 15.06
N SER A 358 10.89 -21.94 15.99
CA SER A 358 9.57 -21.33 16.09
C SER A 358 9.68 -19.82 16.39
N VAL A 359 8.91 -19.02 15.67
CA VAL A 359 8.87 -17.56 15.79
C VAL A 359 7.48 -17.14 16.26
N MET A 360 7.46 -16.60 17.48
CA MET A 360 6.34 -15.86 18.06
C MET A 360 6.57 -14.36 17.83
N LEU A 361 5.50 -13.60 17.60
CA LEU A 361 5.54 -12.14 17.56
C LEU A 361 4.62 -11.55 18.63
N ASN A 362 5.15 -10.61 19.40
CA ASN A 362 4.39 -9.85 20.37
C ASN A 362 3.86 -8.56 19.72
N LEU A 363 2.56 -8.54 19.38
CA LEU A 363 1.93 -7.37 18.77
C LEU A 363 1.86 -6.18 19.73
N ALA A 364 2.00 -6.34 21.05
CA ALA A 364 2.06 -5.19 21.95
C ALA A 364 3.41 -4.46 21.91
N THR A 365 4.49 -5.19 21.70
CA THR A 365 5.82 -4.58 21.50
C THR A 365 6.01 -4.01 20.09
N MET A 366 5.24 -4.51 19.11
CA MET A 366 5.19 -4.05 17.73
C MET A 366 3.75 -3.66 17.39
N PRO A 367 3.26 -2.52 17.93
CA PRO A 367 1.83 -2.23 18.12
C PRO A 367 1.00 -2.28 16.84
N HIS A 368 1.63 -2.01 15.70
CA HIS A 368 0.98 -2.04 14.39
C HIS A 368 1.85 -2.82 13.41
N LEU A 369 1.20 -3.68 12.62
CA LEU A 369 1.83 -4.59 11.68
C LEU A 369 1.21 -4.41 10.30
N LEU A 370 2.06 -4.16 9.30
CA LEU A 370 1.66 -4.13 7.89
C LEU A 370 2.00 -5.46 7.23
N ILE A 371 1.02 -6.14 6.65
CA ILE A 371 1.18 -7.40 5.92
C ILE A 371 0.88 -7.17 4.43
N ALA A 372 1.79 -7.52 3.53
CA ALA A 372 1.54 -7.34 2.11
C ALA A 372 2.17 -8.44 1.24
N GLY A 373 1.55 -8.74 0.11
CA GLY A 373 2.05 -9.72 -0.85
C GLY A 373 1.09 -9.96 -2.01
N ALA A 374 1.52 -10.68 -3.03
CA ALA A 374 0.63 -11.05 -4.13
C ALA A 374 -0.44 -12.06 -3.71
N THR A 375 -1.52 -12.15 -4.48
CA THR A 375 -2.55 -13.20 -4.30
C THR A 375 -1.91 -14.60 -4.35
N GLY A 376 -2.28 -15.48 -3.43
CA GLY A 376 -1.72 -16.84 -3.33
C GLY A 376 -0.33 -16.93 -2.70
N ALA A 377 0.27 -15.81 -2.27
CA ALA A 377 1.61 -15.83 -1.65
C ALA A 377 1.61 -16.35 -0.20
N GLY A 378 0.46 -16.38 0.48
CA GLY A 378 0.32 -16.84 1.87
C GLY A 378 -0.24 -15.80 2.86
N LYS A 379 -0.59 -14.59 2.39
CA LYS A 379 -1.14 -13.49 3.21
C LYS A 379 -2.34 -13.93 4.08
N SER A 380 -3.38 -14.49 3.44
CA SER A 380 -4.60 -14.87 4.15
C SER A 380 -4.38 -16.00 5.16
N SER A 381 -3.58 -17.01 4.79
CA SER A 381 -3.20 -18.10 5.69
C SER A 381 -2.44 -17.60 6.93
N CYS A 382 -1.58 -16.58 6.76
CA CYS A 382 -0.90 -15.94 7.88
C CYS A 382 -1.85 -15.19 8.80
N ILE A 383 -2.84 -14.48 8.23
CA ILE A 383 -3.88 -13.81 9.02
C ILE A 383 -4.70 -14.84 9.81
N ASN A 384 -5.10 -15.95 9.18
CA ASN A 384 -5.82 -17.02 9.86
C ASN A 384 -4.97 -17.63 10.98
N SER A 385 -3.69 -17.92 10.72
CA SER A 385 -2.78 -18.43 11.75
C SER A 385 -2.61 -17.46 12.92
N LEU A 386 -2.59 -16.14 12.64
CA LEU A 386 -2.52 -15.09 13.65
C LEU A 386 -3.80 -15.06 14.51
N ILE A 387 -4.98 -15.01 13.89
CA ILE A 387 -6.27 -14.97 14.59
C ILE A 387 -6.47 -16.25 15.42
N THR A 388 -6.27 -17.42 14.81
CA THR A 388 -6.34 -18.70 15.51
C THR A 388 -5.35 -18.76 16.66
N SER A 389 -4.12 -18.23 16.50
CA SER A 389 -3.16 -18.15 17.60
C SER A 389 -3.67 -17.30 18.77
N VAL A 390 -4.45 -16.24 18.54
CA VAL A 390 -5.09 -15.46 19.60
C VAL A 390 -6.17 -16.29 20.29
N LEU A 391 -7.06 -16.92 19.51
CA LEU A 391 -8.16 -17.74 20.03
C LEU A 391 -7.69 -18.95 20.85
N MET A 392 -6.51 -19.50 20.53
CA MET A 392 -5.91 -20.63 21.25
C MET A 392 -5.23 -20.22 22.57
N ARG A 393 -4.94 -18.94 22.78
CA ARG A 393 -4.06 -18.46 23.86
C ARG A 393 -4.68 -17.42 24.78
N SER A 394 -5.72 -16.74 24.33
CA SER A 394 -6.26 -15.56 25.01
C SER A 394 -7.76 -15.67 25.18
N THR A 395 -8.28 -15.22 26.32
CA THR A 395 -9.72 -15.15 26.59
C THR A 395 -10.32 -13.82 26.09
N PRO A 396 -11.65 -13.73 25.91
CA PRO A 396 -12.32 -12.47 25.53
C PRO A 396 -12.12 -11.31 26.51
N GLU A 397 -11.83 -11.61 27.78
CA GLU A 397 -11.50 -10.61 28.81
C GLU A 397 -10.10 -10.02 28.62
N GLN A 398 -9.20 -10.78 27.99
CA GLN A 398 -7.85 -10.35 27.68
C GLN A 398 -7.76 -9.66 26.33
N VAL A 399 -8.38 -10.23 25.29
CA VAL A 399 -8.30 -9.71 23.91
C VAL A 399 -9.67 -9.67 23.27
N ARG A 400 -10.00 -8.50 22.72
CA ARG A 400 -11.14 -8.25 21.86
C ARG A 400 -10.70 -7.94 20.44
N MET A 401 -11.52 -8.29 19.46
CA MET A 401 -11.18 -8.21 18.05
C MET A 401 -12.23 -7.48 17.24
N ILE A 402 -11.76 -6.72 16.24
CA ILE A 402 -12.58 -6.23 15.13
C ILE A 402 -11.96 -6.77 13.85
N LEU A 403 -12.72 -7.56 13.11
CA LEU A 403 -12.29 -8.16 11.85
C LEU A 403 -12.95 -7.41 10.70
N ILE A 404 -12.14 -6.94 9.75
CA ILE A 404 -12.59 -6.21 8.57
C ILE A 404 -12.22 -7.02 7.33
N ASP A 405 -13.23 -7.61 6.70
CA ASP A 405 -13.11 -8.48 5.53
C ASP A 405 -14.05 -8.00 4.41
N PRO A 406 -13.63 -7.00 3.62
CA PRO A 406 -14.47 -6.45 2.55
C PRO A 406 -14.75 -7.45 1.43
N LYS A 407 -14.01 -8.58 1.37
CA LYS A 407 -14.17 -9.60 0.32
C LYS A 407 -15.05 -10.77 0.75
N ARG A 408 -15.33 -10.93 2.04
CA ARG A 408 -16.11 -12.05 2.62
C ARG A 408 -15.52 -13.42 2.34
N VAL A 409 -14.19 -13.51 2.27
CA VAL A 409 -13.51 -14.77 1.90
C VAL A 409 -12.79 -15.39 3.09
N GLU A 410 -12.19 -14.57 3.95
CA GLU A 410 -11.15 -15.05 4.87
C GLU A 410 -11.64 -15.13 6.31
N MET A 411 -12.44 -14.15 6.75
CA MET A 411 -12.75 -13.96 8.17
C MET A 411 -14.19 -14.31 8.56
N GLY A 412 -15.06 -14.61 7.60
CA GLY A 412 -16.45 -15.00 7.88
C GLY A 412 -16.57 -16.23 8.79
N GLN A 413 -15.58 -17.13 8.74
CA GLN A 413 -15.53 -18.34 9.57
C GLN A 413 -15.38 -18.08 11.07
N TYR A 414 -14.97 -16.88 11.50
CA TYR A 414 -14.82 -16.53 12.92
C TYR A 414 -16.09 -15.94 13.52
N GLU A 415 -17.18 -15.83 12.76
CA GLU A 415 -18.43 -15.29 13.26
C GLU A 415 -18.94 -16.06 14.48
N GLY A 416 -19.40 -15.33 15.50
CA GLY A 416 -19.92 -15.91 16.75
C GLY A 416 -18.89 -16.16 17.85
N VAL A 417 -17.58 -16.00 17.60
CA VAL A 417 -16.60 -16.11 18.70
C VAL A 417 -16.75 -14.92 19.69
N PRO A 418 -16.68 -15.16 21.01
CA PRO A 418 -16.93 -14.12 22.02
C PRO A 418 -15.87 -13.01 22.04
N HIS A 419 -14.71 -13.22 21.39
CA HIS A 419 -13.68 -12.18 21.25
C HIS A 419 -14.11 -11.05 20.32
N LEU A 420 -15.05 -11.28 19.41
CA LEU A 420 -15.48 -10.25 18.46
C LEU A 420 -16.32 -9.17 19.15
N LEU A 421 -16.01 -7.91 18.88
CA LEU A 421 -16.85 -6.78 19.28
C LEU A 421 -18.02 -6.55 18.32
N THR A 422 -17.88 -7.01 17.09
CA THR A 422 -18.90 -6.96 16.04
C THR A 422 -18.66 -8.10 15.06
N ALA A 423 -19.71 -8.52 14.36
CA ALA A 423 -19.58 -9.49 13.28
C ALA A 423 -18.55 -8.98 12.24
N PRO A 424 -17.83 -9.88 11.53
CA PRO A 424 -16.83 -9.47 10.55
C PRO A 424 -17.38 -8.42 9.58
N VAL A 425 -16.73 -7.25 9.54
CA VAL A 425 -17.23 -6.08 8.84
C VAL A 425 -16.91 -6.21 7.36
N THR A 426 -17.97 -6.35 6.55
CA THR A 426 -17.83 -6.59 5.11
C THR A 426 -18.03 -5.35 4.24
N ASP A 427 -18.70 -4.32 4.77
CA ASP A 427 -18.92 -3.08 4.04
C ASP A 427 -17.76 -2.09 4.27
N PRO A 428 -17.13 -1.54 3.21
CA PRO A 428 -16.00 -0.62 3.36
C PRO A 428 -16.31 0.68 4.13
N LYS A 429 -17.55 1.20 4.08
CA LYS A 429 -17.92 2.39 4.84
C LYS A 429 -18.08 2.05 6.32
N LYS A 430 -18.77 0.95 6.64
CA LYS A 430 -18.85 0.43 8.01
C LYS A 430 -17.47 0.12 8.59
N ALA A 431 -16.55 -0.36 7.76
CA ALA A 431 -15.17 -0.60 8.14
C ALA A 431 -14.41 0.70 8.49
N ALA A 432 -14.62 1.78 7.71
CA ALA A 432 -14.10 3.09 8.06
C ALA A 432 -14.68 3.60 9.39
N ASN A 433 -15.97 3.38 9.64
CA ASN A 433 -16.60 3.72 10.92
C ASN A 433 -16.02 2.91 12.09
N ALA A 434 -15.71 1.63 11.89
CA ALA A 434 -15.07 0.80 12.91
C ALA A 434 -13.64 1.30 13.26
N LEU A 435 -12.87 1.75 12.27
CA LEU A 435 -11.57 2.40 12.51
C LEU A 435 -11.75 3.72 13.29
N HIS A 436 -12.76 4.50 12.96
CA HIS A 436 -13.07 5.74 13.67
C HIS A 436 -13.52 5.49 15.11
N TRP A 437 -14.34 4.45 15.33
CA TRP A 437 -14.73 3.99 16.68
C TRP A 437 -13.49 3.64 17.51
N ALA A 438 -12.52 2.92 16.92
CA ALA A 438 -11.29 2.59 17.63
C ALA A 438 -10.47 3.83 18.02
N VAL A 439 -10.51 4.90 17.22
CA VAL A 439 -9.91 6.20 17.60
C VAL A 439 -10.63 6.81 18.80
N ARG A 440 -11.97 6.76 18.85
CA ARG A 440 -12.75 7.28 19.99
C ARG A 440 -12.51 6.45 21.26
N GLU A 441 -12.46 5.13 21.14
CA GLU A 441 -12.13 4.24 22.26
C GLU A 441 -10.69 4.47 22.75
N MET A 442 -9.75 4.75 21.83
CA MET A 442 -8.39 5.15 22.19
C MET A 442 -8.38 6.42 23.04
N GLU A 443 -9.12 7.46 22.63
CA GLU A 443 -9.26 8.71 23.39
C GLU A 443 -9.89 8.48 24.76
N ARG A 444 -11.03 7.76 24.82
CA ARG A 444 -11.71 7.40 26.08
C ARG A 444 -10.76 6.69 27.05
N ARG A 445 -9.98 5.72 26.56
CA ARG A 445 -9.00 5.01 27.40
C ARG A 445 -7.89 5.92 27.89
N TYR A 446 -7.42 6.86 27.07
CA TYR A 446 -6.43 7.84 27.53
C TYR A 446 -6.97 8.70 28.67
N ASP A 447 -8.20 9.18 28.56
CA ASP A 447 -8.85 9.98 29.61
C ASP A 447 -9.01 9.16 30.90
N LEU A 448 -9.44 7.90 30.78
CA LEU A 448 -9.56 6.97 31.91
C LEU A 448 -8.22 6.71 32.60
N LEU A 449 -7.17 6.39 31.82
CA LEU A 449 -5.82 6.14 32.36
C LEU A 449 -5.28 7.39 33.04
N SER A 450 -5.46 8.56 32.44
CA SER A 450 -5.04 9.85 32.99
C SER A 450 -5.75 10.16 34.31
N ALA A 451 -7.08 9.96 34.37
CA ALA A 451 -7.88 10.16 35.57
C ALA A 451 -7.45 9.22 36.72
N CYS A 452 -7.07 7.98 36.39
CA CYS A 452 -6.58 7.01 37.36
C CYS A 452 -5.07 7.13 37.67
N GLY A 453 -4.33 8.01 36.98
CA GLY A 453 -2.90 8.23 37.18
C GLY A 453 -1.98 7.16 36.57
N PHE A 454 -2.45 6.39 35.59
CA PHE A 454 -1.67 5.37 34.89
C PHE A 454 -1.19 5.86 33.51
N ARG A 455 -0.03 5.35 33.07
CA ARG A 455 0.56 5.68 31.76
C ARG A 455 0.13 4.73 30.64
N ASP A 456 -0.17 3.49 31.00
CA ASP A 456 -0.52 2.43 30.08
C ASP A 456 -1.56 1.48 30.68
N ILE A 457 -2.18 0.71 29.79
CA ILE A 457 -3.19 -0.31 30.12
C ILE A 457 -2.64 -1.39 31.05
N SER A 458 -1.35 -1.72 30.96
CA SER A 458 -0.75 -2.78 31.77
C SER A 458 -0.68 -2.37 33.23
N GLY A 459 -0.24 -1.14 33.52
CA GLY A 459 -0.23 -0.58 34.86
C GLY A 459 -1.63 -0.46 35.45
N TYR A 460 -2.59 -0.01 34.65
CA TYR A 460 -4.00 0.07 35.04
C TYR A 460 -4.59 -1.30 35.37
N ASN A 461 -4.42 -2.28 34.49
CA ASN A 461 -4.93 -3.64 34.72
C ASN A 461 -4.25 -4.30 35.92
N ALA A 462 -2.96 -4.09 36.12
CA ALA A 462 -2.28 -4.61 37.31
C ALA A 462 -2.81 -3.97 38.61
N ALA A 463 -3.21 -2.69 38.58
CA ALA A 463 -3.85 -2.04 39.72
C ALA A 463 -5.29 -2.52 39.94
N PHE A 464 -6.04 -2.75 38.85
CA PHE A 464 -7.35 -3.40 38.89
C PHE A 464 -7.26 -4.79 39.53
N ASP A 465 -6.33 -5.63 39.05
CA ASP A 465 -6.12 -7.00 39.52
C ASP A 465 -5.70 -7.04 41.01
N ARG A 466 -5.11 -5.96 41.55
CA ARG A 466 -4.79 -5.81 42.99
C ARG A 466 -5.92 -5.19 43.82
N GLY A 467 -6.97 -4.66 43.19
CA GLY A 467 -8.04 -3.91 43.87
C GLY A 467 -7.65 -2.50 44.31
N ASP A 468 -6.60 -1.91 43.72
CA ASP A 468 -6.09 -0.58 44.09
C ASP A 468 -6.95 0.56 43.51
N LEU A 469 -7.75 0.27 42.46
CA LEU A 469 -8.62 1.24 41.80
C LEU A 469 -9.86 1.50 42.65
N LYS A 470 -10.00 2.73 43.14
CA LYS A 470 -11.16 3.17 43.92
C LYS A 470 -12.04 4.06 43.06
N ALA A 471 -13.30 3.68 42.88
CA ALA A 471 -14.31 4.50 42.21
C ALA A 471 -14.28 5.96 42.71
N PRO A 472 -14.44 6.96 41.83
CA PRO A 472 -14.47 8.34 42.26
C PRO A 472 -15.67 8.56 43.20
N LEU A 473 -15.39 8.96 44.45
CA LEU A 473 -16.41 9.19 45.47
C LEU A 473 -17.45 10.21 44.98
N GLY A 474 -18.71 9.79 44.90
CA GLY A 474 -19.85 10.65 44.55
C GLY A 474 -20.17 10.76 43.06
N VAL A 475 -19.49 9.98 42.19
CA VAL A 475 -19.91 9.80 40.80
C VAL A 475 -20.77 8.54 40.74
N VAL A 476 -22.04 8.74 40.42
CA VAL A 476 -22.98 7.67 40.14
C VAL A 476 -23.17 7.55 38.62
N ASP A 477 -23.43 6.35 38.15
CA ASP A 477 -23.89 6.12 36.78
C ASP A 477 -25.33 6.63 36.59
N ASP A 478 -25.86 6.48 35.37
CA ASP A 478 -27.21 6.92 35.00
C ASP A 478 -28.31 6.21 35.83
N GLU A 479 -27.95 5.11 36.53
CA GLU A 479 -28.82 4.29 37.37
C GLU A 479 -28.70 4.60 38.87
N GLY A 480 -27.79 5.51 39.25
CA GLY A 480 -27.59 5.92 40.64
C GLY A 480 -26.62 5.05 41.42
N GLU A 481 -25.95 4.08 40.78
CA GLU A 481 -24.97 3.20 41.37
C GLU A 481 -23.55 3.79 41.25
N PRO A 482 -22.64 3.52 42.20
CA PRO A 482 -21.28 4.07 42.14
C PRO A 482 -20.53 3.49 40.94
N VAL A 483 -20.02 4.36 40.07
CA VAL A 483 -19.29 3.96 38.85
C VAL A 483 -18.15 3.02 39.21
N THR A 484 -18.25 1.76 38.78
CA THR A 484 -17.20 0.76 38.98
C THR A 484 -16.20 0.81 37.83
N TYR A 485 -14.92 0.65 38.16
CA TYR A 485 -13.90 0.47 37.14
C TYR A 485 -13.94 -0.96 36.62
N GLU A 486 -13.74 -1.14 35.33
CA GLU A 486 -13.60 -2.44 34.71
C GLU A 486 -12.16 -2.70 34.29
N ARG A 487 -11.77 -3.97 34.23
CA ARG A 487 -10.51 -4.40 33.62
C ARG A 487 -10.56 -4.14 32.12
N LEU A 488 -9.53 -3.50 31.56
CA LEU A 488 -9.49 -3.21 30.12
C LEU A 488 -8.92 -4.39 29.32
N SER A 489 -9.66 -4.82 28.30
CA SER A 489 -9.16 -5.78 27.32
C SER A 489 -8.28 -5.11 26.26
N PHE A 490 -7.29 -5.82 25.73
CA PHE A 490 -6.58 -5.37 24.54
C PHE A 490 -7.50 -5.46 23.33
N VAL A 491 -7.44 -4.50 22.40
CA VAL A 491 -8.23 -4.54 21.17
C VAL A 491 -7.31 -4.76 19.97
N LEU A 492 -7.57 -5.81 19.20
CA LEU A 492 -6.87 -6.15 17.98
C LEU A 492 -7.78 -5.90 16.78
N LEU A 493 -7.43 -4.89 15.98
CA LEU A 493 -8.09 -4.60 14.71
C LEU A 493 -7.34 -5.29 13.58
N VAL A 494 -8.03 -6.13 12.80
CA VAL A 494 -7.44 -6.85 11.65
C VAL A 494 -8.17 -6.44 10.38
N VAL A 495 -7.44 -5.85 9.44
CA VAL A 495 -7.94 -5.44 8.12
C VAL A 495 -7.35 -6.37 7.07
N ASP A 496 -8.16 -7.19 6.39
CA ASP A 496 -7.62 -8.10 5.37
C ASP A 496 -7.15 -7.36 4.11
N GLU A 497 -7.93 -6.42 3.60
CA GLU A 497 -7.60 -5.69 2.38
C GLU A 497 -7.80 -4.18 2.54
N LEU A 498 -6.71 -3.50 2.91
CA LEU A 498 -6.67 -2.05 3.02
C LEU A 498 -7.04 -1.36 1.70
N ALA A 499 -6.65 -1.93 0.55
CA ALA A 499 -6.89 -1.31 -0.75
C ALA A 499 -8.38 -1.05 -1.01
N ASP A 500 -9.25 -1.94 -0.57
CA ASP A 500 -10.70 -1.82 -0.78
C ASP A 500 -11.28 -0.69 0.08
N LEU A 501 -10.75 -0.48 1.29
CA LEU A 501 -11.11 0.66 2.13
C LEU A 501 -10.62 1.99 1.55
N MET A 502 -9.36 2.00 1.07
CA MET A 502 -8.76 3.19 0.45
C MET A 502 -9.50 3.63 -0.82
N MET A 503 -10.09 2.70 -1.57
CA MET A 503 -10.87 3.03 -2.76
C MET A 503 -12.19 3.74 -2.45
N VAL A 504 -12.75 3.55 -1.23
CA VAL A 504 -14.04 4.12 -0.83
C VAL A 504 -13.86 5.36 0.02
N ALA A 505 -12.97 5.32 1.02
CA ALA A 505 -12.79 6.37 2.01
C ALA A 505 -11.32 6.60 2.39
N ALA A 506 -10.44 6.77 1.39
CA ALA A 506 -8.98 6.92 1.57
C ALA A 506 -8.59 7.85 2.73
N ARG A 507 -9.17 9.05 2.77
CA ARG A 507 -8.79 10.07 3.74
C ARG A 507 -9.15 9.65 5.17
N ASP A 508 -10.38 9.23 5.40
CA ASP A 508 -10.85 8.88 6.75
C ASP A 508 -10.15 7.64 7.29
N VAL A 509 -9.86 6.67 6.40
CA VAL A 509 -9.11 5.45 6.71
C VAL A 509 -7.66 5.77 7.03
N GLU A 510 -6.98 6.56 6.20
CA GLU A 510 -5.58 6.96 6.42
C GLU A 510 -5.42 7.80 7.70
N ASP A 511 -6.32 8.76 7.94
CA ASP A 511 -6.33 9.60 9.14
C ASP A 511 -6.52 8.73 10.41
N SER A 512 -7.45 7.78 10.39
CA SER A 512 -7.70 6.87 11.51
C SER A 512 -6.51 5.93 11.76
N ILE A 513 -5.95 5.33 10.70
CA ILE A 513 -4.76 4.46 10.80
C ILE A 513 -3.58 5.24 11.36
N CYS A 514 -3.33 6.46 10.87
CA CYS A 514 -2.24 7.31 11.33
C CYS A 514 -2.39 7.62 12.83
N ARG A 515 -3.58 8.04 13.25
CA ARG A 515 -3.86 8.42 14.64
C ARG A 515 -3.75 7.24 15.60
N LEU A 516 -4.31 6.09 15.23
CA LEU A 516 -4.14 4.84 15.97
C LEU A 516 -2.65 4.48 16.05
N ALA A 517 -1.96 4.48 14.91
CA ALA A 517 -0.57 4.05 14.84
C ALA A 517 0.39 4.88 15.72
N GLN A 518 0.06 6.15 15.94
CA GLN A 518 0.84 7.08 16.76
C GLN A 518 0.58 6.94 18.26
N MET A 519 -0.65 6.66 18.67
CA MET A 519 -1.08 6.85 20.07
C MET A 519 -1.64 5.58 20.72
N ALA A 520 -2.08 4.58 19.96
CA ALA A 520 -2.86 3.46 20.47
C ALA A 520 -2.07 2.46 21.34
N ARG A 521 -0.73 2.42 21.22
CA ARG A 521 0.13 1.45 21.92
C ARG A 521 -0.09 1.42 23.44
N ALA A 522 -0.16 2.58 24.09
CA ALA A 522 -0.24 2.67 25.55
C ALA A 522 -1.61 2.24 26.07
N VAL A 523 -2.68 2.43 25.30
CA VAL A 523 -4.06 2.09 25.66
C VAL A 523 -4.46 0.67 25.24
N GLY A 524 -3.52 -0.10 24.69
CA GLY A 524 -3.73 -1.50 24.33
C GLY A 524 -4.57 -1.73 23.08
N ILE A 525 -4.54 -0.80 22.11
CA ILE A 525 -5.22 -0.96 20.83
C ILE A 525 -4.15 -1.18 19.74
N HIS A 526 -4.30 -2.27 18.98
CA HIS A 526 -3.30 -2.79 18.05
C HIS A 526 -3.90 -3.01 16.68
N LEU A 527 -3.11 -2.77 15.63
CA LEU A 527 -3.60 -2.79 14.25
C LEU A 527 -2.77 -3.76 13.40
N VAL A 528 -3.44 -4.72 12.77
CA VAL A 528 -2.88 -5.56 11.71
C VAL A 528 -3.54 -5.16 10.42
N VAL A 529 -2.81 -4.48 9.54
CA VAL A 529 -3.30 -4.05 8.23
C VAL A 529 -2.70 -4.92 7.17
N ALA A 530 -3.53 -5.52 6.32
CA ALA A 530 -3.08 -6.35 5.24
C ALA A 530 -3.53 -5.82 3.87
N THR A 531 -2.78 -6.13 2.82
CA THR A 531 -3.19 -5.84 1.44
C THR A 531 -2.55 -6.78 0.43
N GLN A 532 -3.29 -7.08 -0.64
CA GLN A 532 -2.76 -7.79 -1.81
C GLN A 532 -2.24 -6.86 -2.90
N ARG A 533 -2.43 -5.54 -2.75
CA ARG A 533 -2.06 -4.52 -3.74
C ARG A 533 -0.94 -3.62 -3.19
N PRO A 534 0.32 -4.09 -3.20
CA PRO A 534 1.47 -3.35 -2.66
C PRO A 534 1.87 -2.17 -3.56
N SER A 535 0.99 -1.17 -3.65
CA SER A 535 1.18 0.05 -4.43
C SER A 535 1.31 1.27 -3.52
N VAL A 536 1.99 2.31 -4.00
CA VAL A 536 2.19 3.57 -3.25
C VAL A 536 0.86 4.27 -2.90
N ASN A 537 -0.19 4.02 -3.69
CA ASN A 537 -1.51 4.60 -3.46
C ASN A 537 -2.27 3.91 -2.32
N VAL A 538 -1.91 2.67 -1.98
CA VAL A 538 -2.52 1.90 -0.89
C VAL A 538 -1.62 1.95 0.35
N ILE A 539 -0.33 1.66 0.17
CA ILE A 539 0.69 1.73 1.20
C ILE A 539 1.40 3.09 1.05
N THR A 540 0.73 4.14 1.54
CA THR A 540 1.24 5.51 1.44
C THR A 540 2.47 5.73 2.33
N GLY A 541 3.20 6.83 2.09
CA GLY A 541 4.33 7.20 2.94
C GLY A 541 3.93 7.44 4.40
N VAL A 542 2.72 7.97 4.64
CA VAL A 542 2.20 8.23 6.00
C VAL A 542 1.93 6.92 6.74
N ILE A 543 1.30 5.95 6.08
CA ILE A 543 1.07 4.62 6.67
C ILE A 543 2.40 3.96 7.02
N LYS A 544 3.38 3.98 6.10
CA LYS A 544 4.70 3.38 6.37
C LYS A 544 5.46 4.06 7.50
N ALA A 545 5.34 5.38 7.61
CA ALA A 545 6.02 6.13 8.66
C ALA A 545 5.52 5.76 10.07
N ASN A 546 4.22 5.41 10.20
CA ASN A 546 3.62 5.08 11.48
C ASN A 546 3.53 3.56 11.76
N ILE A 547 3.66 2.71 10.73
CA ILE A 547 3.67 1.24 10.87
C ILE A 547 5.06 0.69 10.49
N PRO A 548 6.01 0.65 11.43
CA PRO A 548 7.38 0.23 11.17
C PRO A 548 7.57 -1.30 11.11
N ALA A 549 6.70 -2.09 11.74
CA ALA A 549 6.75 -3.55 11.65
C ALA A 549 6.06 -4.02 10.37
N ARG A 550 6.77 -4.81 9.56
CA ARG A 550 6.29 -5.20 8.22
C ARG A 550 6.54 -6.67 7.94
N LEU A 551 5.54 -7.35 7.39
CA LEU A 551 5.61 -8.68 6.84
C LEU A 551 5.35 -8.62 5.33
N ALA A 552 6.37 -8.94 4.54
CA ALA A 552 6.23 -9.04 3.10
C ALA A 552 6.25 -10.50 2.66
N PHE A 553 5.16 -10.96 2.06
CA PHE A 553 5.11 -12.20 1.30
C PHE A 553 5.65 -11.99 -0.12
N ALA A 554 5.73 -13.08 -0.88
CA ALA A 554 6.16 -13.02 -2.27
C ALA A 554 5.37 -11.99 -3.09
N VAL A 555 6.11 -11.18 -3.85
CA VAL A 555 5.57 -10.16 -4.77
C VAL A 555 6.16 -10.32 -6.16
N SER A 556 5.49 -9.74 -7.15
CA SER A 556 5.87 -9.92 -8.55
C SER A 556 7.04 -9.06 -9.01
N SER A 557 7.35 -7.98 -8.28
CA SER A 557 8.39 -7.04 -8.70
C SER A 557 9.19 -6.46 -7.53
N LEU A 558 10.42 -6.03 -7.84
CA LEU A 558 11.27 -5.31 -6.90
C LEU A 558 10.69 -3.93 -6.52
N ALA A 559 9.87 -3.32 -7.39
CA ALA A 559 9.15 -2.09 -7.05
C ALA A 559 8.17 -2.36 -5.90
N ASP A 560 7.38 -3.43 -5.99
CA ASP A 560 6.44 -3.84 -4.94
C ASP A 560 7.16 -4.19 -3.63
N SER A 561 8.31 -4.87 -3.71
CA SER A 561 9.14 -5.15 -2.52
C SER A 561 9.56 -3.86 -1.82
N ARG A 562 9.95 -2.83 -2.58
CA ARG A 562 10.31 -1.52 -2.02
C ARG A 562 9.12 -0.75 -1.49
N VAL A 563 7.94 -0.93 -2.08
CA VAL A 563 6.72 -0.33 -1.51
C VAL A 563 6.50 -0.88 -0.10
N ILE A 564 6.67 -2.18 0.12
CA ILE A 564 6.42 -2.81 1.43
C ILE A 564 7.59 -2.61 2.40
N LEU A 565 8.80 -3.02 2.03
CA LEU A 565 9.95 -3.16 2.93
C LEU A 565 10.92 -1.97 2.88
N ASP A 566 10.75 -1.03 1.96
CA ASP A 566 11.74 0.00 1.59
C ASP A 566 13.06 -0.58 1.02
N GLN A 567 13.13 -1.90 0.81
CA GLN A 567 14.30 -2.62 0.32
C GLN A 567 13.92 -3.79 -0.60
N PRO A 568 14.84 -4.28 -1.45
CA PRO A 568 14.61 -5.49 -2.23
C PRO A 568 14.60 -6.73 -1.35
N GLY A 569 13.98 -7.81 -1.83
CA GLY A 569 14.03 -9.13 -1.20
C GLY A 569 12.73 -9.91 -1.34
N ALA A 570 11.57 -9.25 -1.24
CA ALA A 570 10.28 -9.94 -1.27
C ALA A 570 9.94 -10.50 -2.65
N GLU A 571 10.50 -9.92 -3.72
CA GLU A 571 10.39 -10.43 -5.09
C GLU A 571 11.10 -11.77 -5.30
N ARG A 572 11.96 -12.17 -4.36
CA ARG A 572 12.75 -13.41 -4.40
C ARG A 572 12.20 -14.52 -3.48
N LEU A 573 11.06 -14.25 -2.85
CA LEU A 573 10.39 -15.25 -2.01
C LEU A 573 9.70 -16.28 -2.89
N VAL A 574 9.61 -17.51 -2.39
CA VAL A 574 9.12 -18.67 -3.15
C VAL A 574 7.58 -18.75 -3.13
N GLY A 575 6.93 -17.96 -2.27
CA GLY A 575 5.48 -17.98 -2.04
C GLY A 575 5.06 -19.07 -1.05
N LYS A 576 3.76 -19.41 -1.03
CA LYS A 576 3.17 -20.43 -0.14
C LYS A 576 3.57 -20.27 1.34
N GLY A 577 3.49 -19.05 1.87
CA GLY A 577 3.81 -18.76 3.26
C GLY A 577 5.23 -18.24 3.51
N ASP A 578 6.12 -18.26 2.51
CA ASP A 578 7.45 -17.68 2.63
C ASP A 578 7.38 -16.14 2.69
N MET A 579 7.97 -15.56 3.74
CA MET A 579 7.88 -14.12 4.02
C MET A 579 9.14 -13.53 4.63
N LEU A 580 9.25 -12.20 4.54
CA LEU A 580 10.26 -11.38 5.19
C LEU A 580 9.62 -10.52 6.27
N LEU A 581 10.08 -10.69 7.51
CA LEU A 581 9.77 -9.84 8.65
C LEU A 581 10.82 -8.74 8.81
N LEU A 582 10.37 -7.49 8.72
CA LEU A 582 11.11 -6.32 9.13
C LEU A 582 10.59 -5.86 10.49
N ARG A 583 11.44 -5.95 11.52
CA ARG A 583 11.10 -5.49 12.88
C ARG A 583 11.38 -4.00 13.01
N PRO A 584 10.66 -3.26 13.88
CA PRO A 584 10.88 -1.81 14.04
C PRO A 584 12.31 -1.40 14.41
N SER A 585 13.02 -2.27 15.13
CA SER A 585 14.39 -2.02 15.62
C SER A 585 15.50 -2.47 14.67
N SER A 586 15.17 -3.02 13.49
CA SER A 586 16.13 -3.62 12.57
C SER A 586 15.91 -3.13 11.14
N SER A 587 16.99 -2.79 10.44
CA SER A 587 16.97 -2.56 9.00
C SER A 587 17.14 -3.85 8.19
N VAL A 588 17.47 -4.96 8.83
CA VAL A 588 17.64 -6.26 8.17
C VAL A 588 16.38 -7.08 8.35
N SER A 589 15.83 -7.59 7.24
CA SER A 589 14.66 -8.45 7.27
C SER A 589 15.04 -9.91 7.56
N GLN A 590 14.29 -10.52 8.48
CA GLN A 590 14.38 -11.93 8.84
C GLN A 590 13.43 -12.73 7.95
N ARG A 591 13.92 -13.81 7.32
CA ARG A 591 13.07 -14.71 6.54
C ARG A 591 12.40 -15.73 7.45
N ILE A 592 11.10 -15.92 7.24
CA ILE A 592 10.23 -16.81 8.02
C ILE A 592 9.34 -17.59 7.05
N GLN A 593 9.18 -18.89 7.29
CA GLN A 593 8.13 -19.68 6.67
C GLN A 593 6.90 -19.64 7.56
N GLY A 594 5.80 -19.12 7.04
CA GLY A 594 4.54 -18.97 7.74
C GLY A 594 3.95 -20.30 8.20
N ALA A 595 3.36 -20.25 9.40
CA ALA A 595 2.52 -21.32 9.89
C ALA A 595 1.26 -21.47 9.02
N TRP A 596 0.76 -22.69 8.97
CA TRP A 596 -0.46 -23.09 8.29
C TRP A 596 -1.44 -23.66 9.32
N ALA A 597 -2.68 -23.19 9.26
CA ALA A 597 -3.82 -23.80 9.91
C ALA A 597 -4.82 -24.18 8.82
N ASP A 598 -5.29 -25.42 8.85
CA ASP A 598 -6.32 -25.90 7.95
C ASP A 598 -7.68 -25.30 8.32
N GLU A 599 -8.58 -25.17 7.34
CA GLU A 599 -9.91 -24.62 7.57
C GLU A 599 -10.74 -25.50 8.52
N SER A 600 -10.51 -26.82 8.51
CA SER A 600 -11.12 -27.74 9.46
C SER A 600 -10.71 -27.43 10.90
N GLU A 601 -9.42 -27.22 11.15
CA GLU A 601 -8.88 -26.87 12.46
C GLU A 601 -9.43 -25.53 12.96
N VAL A 602 -9.49 -24.52 12.08
CA VAL A 602 -10.05 -23.20 12.43
C VAL A 602 -11.52 -23.34 12.87
N ARG A 603 -12.30 -24.15 12.15
CA ARG A 603 -13.72 -24.38 12.47
C ARG A 603 -13.89 -25.08 13.83
N GLU A 604 -13.08 -26.09 14.14
CA GLU A 604 -13.11 -26.76 15.45
C GLU A 604 -12.81 -25.79 16.59
N VAL A 605 -11.81 -24.91 16.42
CA VAL A 605 -11.48 -23.87 17.39
C VAL A 605 -12.64 -22.90 17.57
N VAL A 606 -13.24 -22.41 16.49
CA VAL A 606 -14.40 -21.50 16.53
C VAL A 606 -15.60 -22.17 17.20
N GLU A 607 -15.91 -23.42 16.83
CA GLU A 607 -17.03 -24.18 17.41
C GLU A 607 -16.85 -24.36 18.93
N SER A 608 -15.62 -24.64 19.38
CA SER A 608 -15.33 -24.76 20.82
C SER A 608 -15.62 -23.48 21.61
N TRP A 609 -15.50 -22.31 20.97
CA TRP A 609 -15.84 -21.02 21.57
C TRP A 609 -17.34 -20.72 21.51
N VAL A 610 -17.98 -20.98 20.37
CA VAL A 610 -19.42 -20.76 20.17
C VAL A 610 -20.25 -21.64 21.11
N LEU A 611 -19.83 -22.89 21.34
CA LEU A 611 -20.49 -23.79 22.29
C LEU A 611 -20.43 -23.26 23.72
N GLN A 612 -19.35 -22.56 24.11
CA GLN A 612 -19.26 -21.94 25.43
C GLN A 612 -20.19 -20.73 25.57
N VAL A 613 -20.38 -19.96 24.50
CA VAL A 613 -21.36 -18.84 24.49
C VAL A 613 -22.76 -19.37 24.72
N ARG A 614 -23.19 -20.38 23.94
CA ARG A 614 -24.52 -21.00 24.07
C ARG A 614 -24.75 -21.58 25.45
N ALA A 615 -23.76 -22.29 26.00
CA ALA A 615 -23.88 -22.86 27.34
C ALA A 615 -24.05 -21.80 28.44
N LEU A 616 -23.51 -20.59 28.25
CA LEU A 616 -23.70 -19.47 29.18
C LEU A 616 -25.06 -18.79 29.00
N GLU A 617 -25.54 -18.66 27.76
CA GLU A 617 -26.88 -18.17 27.45
C GLU A 617 -27.96 -19.11 28.04
N ASP A 618 -27.84 -20.42 27.79
CA ASP A 618 -28.75 -21.44 28.32
C ASP A 618 -28.75 -21.45 29.87
N ALA A 619 -27.59 -21.24 30.50
CA ALA A 619 -27.49 -21.16 31.95
C ALA A 619 -28.20 -19.92 32.51
N ALA A 620 -28.05 -18.77 31.86
CA ALA A 620 -28.71 -17.52 32.25
C ALA A 620 -30.24 -17.62 32.11
N GLU A 621 -30.73 -18.20 31.00
CA GLU A 621 -32.17 -18.45 30.80
C GLU A 621 -32.75 -19.43 31.83
N SER A 622 -31.96 -20.42 32.29
CA SER A 622 -32.40 -21.38 33.29
C SER A 622 -32.47 -20.84 34.73
N ASP A 623 -31.71 -19.80 35.05
CA ASP A 623 -31.76 -19.12 36.35
C ASP A 623 -32.95 -18.13 36.45
N GLU A 624 -33.42 -17.60 35.32
CA GLU A 624 -34.59 -16.69 35.24
C GLU A 624 -35.93 -17.34 35.61
N ASP A 625 -36.09 -18.66 35.45
CA ASP A 625 -37.30 -19.39 35.88
C ASP A 625 -37.52 -19.41 37.42
N SER A 626 -36.58 -18.84 38.20
CA SER A 626 -36.64 -18.77 39.66
C SER A 626 -36.70 -17.35 40.26
N HIS A 627 -36.79 -16.28 39.47
CA HIS A 627 -36.93 -14.90 39.96
C HIS A 627 -37.96 -14.05 39.19
N ASP A 628 -38.65 -13.21 39.95
CA ASP A 628 -39.76 -12.29 39.64
C ASP A 628 -39.61 -11.49 38.31
N PRO A 629 -40.62 -11.44 37.41
CA PRO A 629 -40.47 -10.94 36.03
C PRO A 629 -40.53 -9.40 35.91
N THR A 630 -39.89 -8.65 36.82
CA THR A 630 -39.92 -7.17 36.80
C THR A 630 -38.55 -6.47 36.76
N GLY A 631 -37.46 -7.22 36.56
CA GLY A 631 -36.15 -6.65 36.23
C GLY A 631 -35.93 -6.58 34.71
N PRO A 632 -35.25 -5.54 34.18
CA PRO A 632 -34.80 -5.57 32.80
C PRO A 632 -33.76 -6.70 32.64
N VAL A 633 -34.01 -7.56 31.66
CA VAL A 633 -33.12 -8.66 31.27
C VAL A 633 -31.85 -8.06 30.67
N ASP A 634 -30.73 -8.23 31.36
CA ASP A 634 -29.39 -7.97 30.81
C ASP A 634 -29.08 -9.05 29.77
N VAL A 635 -29.54 -8.83 28.54
CA VAL A 635 -29.06 -9.57 27.37
C VAL A 635 -27.53 -9.45 27.39
N ILE A 636 -26.83 -10.59 27.43
CA ILE A 636 -25.37 -10.71 27.56
C ILE A 636 -24.68 -10.14 26.30
N ALA A 637 -24.72 -8.82 26.14
CA ALA A 637 -23.93 -8.06 25.19
C ALA A 637 -22.58 -7.82 25.85
N VAL A 638 -21.67 -8.78 25.72
CA VAL A 638 -20.29 -8.57 26.18
C VAL A 638 -19.58 -7.65 25.17
N GLY A 639 -19.91 -6.37 25.17
CA GLY A 639 -19.37 -5.35 24.26
C GLY A 639 -20.41 -4.27 23.92
N PRO A 640 -19.99 -3.07 23.51
CA PRO A 640 -20.92 -2.02 23.09
C PRO A 640 -21.80 -2.52 21.93
N PRO A 641 -23.06 -2.06 21.81
CA PRO A 641 -23.95 -2.50 20.74
C PRO A 641 -23.28 -2.34 19.37
N ALA A 642 -23.40 -3.37 18.51
CA ALA A 642 -22.73 -3.45 17.21
C ALA A 642 -23.02 -2.23 16.30
N ASP A 643 -24.15 -1.57 16.52
CA ASP A 643 -24.56 -0.32 15.86
C ASP A 643 -23.68 0.89 16.24
N LEU A 644 -23.08 0.92 17.43
CA LEU A 644 -22.12 1.98 17.80
C LEU A 644 -20.78 1.85 17.07
N ILE A 645 -20.40 0.62 16.71
CA ILE A 645 -19.13 0.35 16.02
C ILE A 645 -19.28 0.57 14.51
N THR A 646 -20.42 0.16 13.94
CA THR A 646 -20.60 0.09 12.49
C THR A 646 -21.73 0.96 11.94
N GLY A 647 -22.50 1.63 12.80
CA GLY A 647 -23.59 2.52 12.41
C GLY A 647 -23.09 3.71 11.59
N ASP A 648 -24.01 4.35 10.87
CA ASP A 648 -23.72 5.61 10.19
C ASP A 648 -23.50 6.69 11.25
N ILE A 649 -22.23 6.86 11.62
CA ILE A 649 -21.82 7.98 12.48
C ILE A 649 -21.92 9.23 11.59
N SER A 650 -23.12 9.82 11.53
CA SER A 650 -23.23 11.24 11.22
C SER A 650 -22.27 11.94 12.18
N ARG A 651 -21.23 12.56 11.61
CA ARG A 651 -20.05 13.08 12.32
C ARG A 651 -20.39 13.60 13.73
N PRO A 652 -19.74 13.14 14.80
CA PRO A 652 -19.71 13.90 16.02
C PRO A 652 -18.83 15.10 15.73
N VAL A 653 -19.43 16.28 15.63
CA VAL A 653 -18.68 17.53 15.62
C VAL A 653 -18.06 17.64 17.01
N VAL A 654 -16.74 17.55 17.08
CA VAL A 654 -15.98 18.01 18.26
C VAL A 654 -16.31 19.50 18.45
N GLY A 655 -17.17 19.79 19.43
CA GLY A 655 -17.38 21.12 20.00
C GLY A 655 -18.83 21.61 20.06
N GLY A 656 -19.55 21.25 21.12
CA GLY A 656 -20.59 22.08 21.75
C GLY A 656 -21.99 22.07 21.12
N GLU A 657 -22.78 21.03 21.39
CA GLU A 657 -24.23 20.91 21.09
C GLU A 657 -25.13 21.80 21.98
N SER A 658 -24.71 23.04 22.23
CA SER A 658 -25.63 24.06 22.74
C SER A 658 -25.43 25.42 22.07
N GLY A 659 -24.31 25.62 21.37
CA GLY A 659 -24.02 26.89 20.68
C GLY A 659 -24.31 26.88 19.18
N ASP A 660 -24.17 25.75 18.49
CA ASP A 660 -24.36 25.70 17.03
C ASP A 660 -25.86 25.72 16.64
N ASP A 661 -26.78 25.23 17.47
CA ASP A 661 -28.24 25.35 17.24
C ASP A 661 -28.74 26.79 17.41
N GLU A 662 -28.26 27.50 18.44
CA GLU A 662 -28.53 28.93 18.60
C GLU A 662 -27.96 29.76 17.44
N LEU A 663 -26.75 29.44 16.99
CA LEU A 663 -26.11 30.10 15.85
C LEU A 663 -26.80 29.77 14.52
N PHE A 664 -27.32 28.56 14.36
CA PHE A 664 -28.09 28.16 13.20
C PHE A 664 -29.41 28.93 13.14
N GLU A 665 -30.12 29.05 14.25
CA GLU A 665 -31.37 29.79 14.30
C GLU A 665 -31.15 31.30 14.04
N GLN A 666 -30.10 31.88 14.63
CA GLN A 666 -29.70 33.26 14.35
C GLN A 666 -29.29 33.46 12.88
N ALA A 667 -28.57 32.51 12.28
CA ALA A 667 -28.22 32.55 10.86
C ALA A 667 -29.47 32.47 9.98
N ARG A 668 -30.40 31.58 10.30
CA ARG A 668 -31.66 31.37 9.58
C ARG A 668 -32.51 32.64 9.56
N GLN A 669 -32.73 33.24 10.72
CA GLN A 669 -33.45 34.51 10.84
C GLN A 669 -32.76 35.64 10.08
N LEU A 670 -31.43 35.72 10.12
CA LEU A 670 -30.66 36.75 9.45
C LEU A 670 -30.68 36.62 7.93
N VAL A 671 -30.58 35.39 7.40
CA VAL A 671 -30.65 35.14 5.94
C VAL A 671 -32.05 35.41 5.41
N VAL A 672 -33.09 34.99 6.13
CA VAL A 672 -34.50 35.20 5.72
C VAL A 672 -34.90 36.68 5.81
N SER A 673 -34.53 37.38 6.89
CA SER A 673 -34.84 38.82 7.04
C SER A 673 -34.08 39.71 6.04
N SER A 674 -32.83 39.36 5.72
CA SER A 674 -32.01 40.12 4.76
C SER A 674 -32.21 39.72 3.31
N GLN A 675 -32.89 38.59 3.04
CA GLN A 675 -33.07 37.99 1.71
C GLN A 675 -31.74 37.79 0.95
N LEU A 676 -30.64 37.59 1.67
CA LEU A 676 -29.28 37.52 1.15
C LEU A 676 -28.51 36.33 1.74
N GLY A 677 -28.49 35.20 1.04
CA GLY A 677 -27.78 33.99 1.44
C GLY A 677 -26.28 34.00 1.12
N SER A 678 -25.49 34.85 1.77
CA SER A 678 -24.03 34.93 1.55
C SER A 678 -23.21 34.46 2.74
N THR A 679 -22.26 33.55 2.51
CA THR A 679 -21.31 33.05 3.53
C THR A 679 -20.49 34.18 4.16
N SER A 680 -20.05 35.16 3.37
CA SER A 680 -19.29 36.33 3.87
C SER A 680 -20.14 37.26 4.74
N MET A 681 -21.45 37.31 4.52
CA MET A 681 -22.38 38.10 5.34
C MET A 681 -22.51 37.46 6.73
N LEU A 682 -22.72 36.14 6.78
CA LEU A 682 -22.79 35.39 8.03
C LEU A 682 -21.49 35.48 8.85
N GLN A 683 -20.32 35.43 8.21
CA GLN A 683 -19.03 35.62 8.89
C GLN A 683 -18.96 36.95 9.63
N ARG A 684 -19.39 38.03 8.98
CA ARG A 684 -19.32 39.38 9.55
C ARG A 684 -20.36 39.61 10.64
N LYS A 685 -21.57 39.09 10.45
CA LYS A 685 -22.71 39.36 11.34
C LYS A 685 -22.74 38.46 12.56
N LEU A 686 -22.40 37.18 12.41
CA LEU A 686 -22.34 36.20 13.51
C LEU A 686 -20.93 36.04 14.09
N ARG A 687 -19.93 36.74 13.54
CA ARG A 687 -18.51 36.65 13.95
C ARG A 687 -17.97 35.21 13.92
N VAL A 688 -18.40 34.43 12.92
CA VAL A 688 -17.98 33.03 12.72
C VAL A 688 -16.96 32.91 11.59
N GLY A 689 -16.06 31.93 11.66
CA GLY A 689 -15.04 31.68 10.62
C GLY A 689 -15.64 31.16 9.30
N PHE A 690 -14.85 31.22 8.21
CA PHE A 690 -15.33 30.87 6.85
C PHE A 690 -15.90 29.46 6.74
N ALA A 691 -15.23 28.46 7.31
CA ALA A 691 -15.69 27.08 7.29
C ALA A 691 -17.01 26.89 8.05
N ARG A 692 -17.23 27.62 9.16
CA ARG A 692 -18.47 27.55 9.95
C ARG A 692 -19.63 28.24 9.24
N ALA A 693 -19.39 29.41 8.64
CA ALA A 693 -20.39 30.08 7.82
C ALA A 693 -20.79 29.29 6.56
N GLY A 694 -19.84 28.55 5.96
CA GLY A 694 -20.12 27.62 4.87
C GLY A 694 -21.07 26.51 5.31
N ARG A 695 -20.77 25.85 6.45
CA ARG A 695 -21.64 24.82 7.02
C ARG A 695 -23.04 25.31 7.34
N LEU A 696 -23.19 26.51 7.92
CA LEU A 696 -24.51 27.10 8.19
C LEU A 696 -25.32 27.33 6.91
N MET A 697 -24.68 27.71 5.81
CA MET A 697 -25.34 27.85 4.50
C MET A 697 -25.75 26.50 3.90
N ASP A 698 -24.94 25.46 4.09
CA ASP A 698 -25.26 24.10 3.62
C ASP A 698 -26.40 23.47 4.42
N LEU A 699 -26.41 23.65 5.75
CA LEU A 699 -27.52 23.24 6.62
C LEU A 699 -28.83 23.96 6.26
N MET A 700 -28.76 25.26 5.92
CA MET A 700 -29.94 26.00 5.46
C MET A 700 -30.41 25.56 4.07
N GLU A 701 -29.53 24.98 3.23
CA GLU A 701 -29.90 24.40 1.95
C GLU A 701 -30.62 23.06 2.16
N GLU A 702 -30.08 22.21 3.04
CA GLU A 702 -30.69 20.94 3.44
C GLU A 702 -32.06 21.13 4.11
N SER A 703 -32.20 22.19 4.93
CA SER A 703 -33.47 22.55 5.56
C SER A 703 -34.44 23.30 4.64
N GLY A 704 -34.10 23.48 3.35
CA GLY A 704 -34.95 24.12 2.35
C GLY A 704 -35.12 25.64 2.51
N VAL A 705 -34.32 26.30 3.35
CA VAL A 705 -34.37 27.76 3.59
C VAL A 705 -33.69 28.53 2.47
N VAL A 706 -32.61 28.00 1.90
CA VAL A 706 -31.88 28.57 0.76
C VAL A 706 -31.74 27.57 -0.38
N GLY A 707 -31.68 28.08 -1.61
CA GLY A 707 -31.48 27.28 -2.82
C GLY A 707 -30.01 26.88 -3.04
N PRO A 708 -29.77 26.03 -4.04
CA PRO A 708 -28.46 25.43 -4.27
C PRO A 708 -27.36 26.44 -4.58
N SER A 709 -26.13 26.09 -4.23
CA SER A 709 -24.94 26.93 -4.46
C SER A 709 -24.76 27.29 -5.95
N THR A 710 -24.78 28.59 -6.26
CA THR A 710 -24.52 29.13 -7.61
C THR A 710 -23.14 29.79 -7.69
N GLY A 711 -22.10 29.02 -7.35
CA GLY A 711 -20.72 29.50 -7.40
C GLY A 711 -20.42 30.58 -6.36
N SER A 712 -19.85 31.71 -6.78
CA SER A 712 -19.45 32.80 -5.86
C SER A 712 -20.55 33.81 -5.56
N LYS A 713 -21.78 33.62 -6.07
CA LYS A 713 -22.92 34.50 -5.82
C LYS A 713 -23.70 34.06 -4.57
N ALA A 714 -24.44 34.99 -3.98
CA ALA A 714 -25.32 34.68 -2.85
C ALA A 714 -26.39 33.67 -3.26
N ARG A 715 -26.69 32.71 -2.39
CA ARG A 715 -27.76 31.72 -2.58
C ARG A 715 -29.13 32.41 -2.49
N VAL A 716 -30.07 31.94 -3.30
CA VAL A 716 -31.44 32.44 -3.33
C VAL A 716 -32.15 31.98 -2.06
N VAL A 717 -32.84 32.88 -1.37
CA VAL A 717 -33.64 32.52 -0.18
C VAL A 717 -35.00 32.02 -0.65
N LEU A 718 -35.43 30.85 -0.16
CA LEU A 718 -36.61 30.14 -0.65
C LEU A 718 -37.85 30.33 0.25
N ILE A 719 -37.65 30.82 1.47
CA ILE A 719 -38.70 30.96 2.49
C ILE A 719 -38.88 32.45 2.84
N SER A 720 -40.13 32.89 3.02
CA SER A 720 -40.46 34.25 3.47
C SER A 720 -40.39 34.39 5.00
N SER A 721 -40.32 35.61 5.51
CA SER A 721 -40.31 35.86 6.97
C SER A 721 -41.56 35.32 7.69
N GLU A 722 -42.73 35.42 7.06
CA GLU A 722 -43.99 34.90 7.61
C GLU A 722 -44.00 33.37 7.68
N GLN A 723 -43.46 32.70 6.65
CA GLN A 723 -43.34 31.23 6.64
C GLN A 723 -42.31 30.70 7.66
N LEU A 724 -41.32 31.52 8.02
CA LEU A 724 -40.34 31.17 9.04
C LEU A 724 -40.96 31.20 10.45
N GLU A 725 -41.83 32.17 10.72
CA GLU A 725 -42.56 32.29 11.98
C GLU A 725 -43.55 31.13 12.17
N ASP A 726 -44.22 30.71 11.09
CA ASP A 726 -45.10 29.53 11.10
C ASP A 726 -44.35 28.22 11.39
N LEU A 727 -43.12 28.08 10.88
CA LEU A 727 -42.24 26.93 11.14
C LEU A 727 -41.70 26.91 12.58
N GLN A 728 -41.44 28.07 13.19
CA GLN A 728 -41.03 28.17 14.60
C GLN A 728 -42.20 27.84 15.56
N GLY A 729 -43.43 28.15 15.19
CA GLY A 729 -44.62 27.87 16.00
C GLY A 729 -45.03 26.40 16.06
N GLN A 730 -44.55 25.55 15.15
CA GLN A 730 -44.90 24.13 15.08
C GLN A 730 -43.92 23.19 15.78
N GLY A 731 -42.86 23.70 16.42
CA GLY A 731 -41.93 22.89 17.20
C GLY A 731 -41.14 21.89 16.36
N TYR A 732 -40.09 22.40 15.72
CA TYR A 732 -38.92 21.61 15.36
C TYR A 732 -37.74 22.12 16.18
#